data_AF-A0A1X1ZMN3-F1
#
_entry.id   AF-A0A1X1ZMN3-F1
#
_cell.length_a   1.000
_cell.length_b   1.000
_cell.length_c   1.000
_cell.angle_alpha   90.00
_cell.angle_beta   90.00
_cell.angle_gamma   90.00
#
_symmetry.space_group_name_H-M   'P 1'
#
loop_
_entity.id
_entity.type
_entity.pdbx_description
1 polymer ?
#
loop_
_entity_poly.entity_id
_entity_poly.type
_entity_poly.pdbx_seq_one_letter_code
_entity_poly.pdbx_strand_id
1 'polypeptide(L)'
;MRTPRQIARWVVSAIGLLLVAYLAVLALVPSIIDALPPWLAWFGRPGSMPTLAVVIAVLIAACVLTFRSGGSHRLVGVSFTVIAALVTMSAVLGLASYWGCHDANHPAFFTPLMATAQLVKGSTSDFSVGGRTCPNPTPVGLELARIVALAAIFTGLGGVVVGVFRSQVDRLRANLADHVTAIVGVDDDSQSMISAVARTLDRRSTLVVITGAGDDRVQRARRQGARVVLVDFNTPSTLVSLRLWRHLGRLYLMARDPAVNLMWLDLISRRLAELDHKQRLPLIVRIDDPWLAKAWRAQQFGGSDTRWAADVVGKYEVTAGRLLDGIVATGRIKRVFICGTSQLTLALCADLTRRALERDFYTPPGAAPLPALTLVARDADEYVRDHEFYRQQAGFVSEGPTIDAVTEAPTVPTMLRLIGDTESESSAVILVETLAATIGTRLAARFPDMPVYASDLNTSVADDAVQVVGRLQSYSLVLDSRGGQIQDAWERAARLIHERYVATLDPSGPRSPAAMPWDELSEFYRGSNRRQVRNALWMVEQIAGHTWNTWGSPPAQLSGREMADSPPLQQLALMGFDRHSALSMAKAEHEDWCRYYRRNGWKYGPKRDDARKVHDKLVDWTVVESKPELLDAAVRSLAATLWSLRQLGYRSRPLWQTFTRVGSVTAEQRSEPWTWQSDSGHTMRADAGDWAVQEDGKTWSVRDDIFRSTYEPDGDGRWRRKGTVQARPAQPGETVNTLEGPAAAADGDWVVRGSSGEQWPVPGDEFARRYAQFHPQ
;
A
#
# COMPACT_ATOMS: atom_id res chain seq x y z
N MET A 1 27.12 -20.28 -7.36
CA MET A 1 26.97 -20.46 -8.83
C MET A 1 26.59 -19.13 -9.47
N ARG A 2 27.34 -18.66 -10.48
CA ARG A 2 27.02 -17.41 -11.20
C ARG A 2 25.78 -17.63 -12.07
N THR A 3 24.85 -16.66 -12.10
CA THR A 3 23.65 -16.79 -12.95
C THR A 3 24.03 -16.69 -14.44
N PRO A 4 23.28 -17.31 -15.37
CA PRO A 4 23.60 -17.28 -16.80
C PRO A 4 23.74 -15.85 -17.37
N ARG A 5 23.01 -14.88 -16.79
CA ARG A 5 23.13 -13.45 -17.12
C ARG A 5 24.46 -12.83 -16.68
N GLN A 6 25.01 -13.24 -15.53
CA GLN A 6 26.33 -12.79 -15.08
C GLN A 6 27.44 -13.35 -15.97
N ILE A 7 27.31 -14.61 -16.40
CA ILE A 7 28.26 -15.25 -17.32
C ILE A 7 28.26 -14.50 -18.66
N ALA A 8 27.09 -14.24 -19.24
CA ALA A 8 26.97 -13.49 -20.49
C ALA A 8 27.61 -12.09 -20.40
N ARG A 9 27.40 -11.36 -19.30
CA ARG A 9 28.04 -10.05 -19.08
C ARG A 9 29.57 -10.17 -19.08
N TRP A 10 30.12 -11.10 -18.30
CA TRP A 10 31.57 -11.30 -18.22
C TRP A 10 32.18 -11.69 -19.57
N VAL A 11 31.51 -12.58 -20.31
CA VAL A 11 31.95 -13.01 -21.64
C VAL A 11 31.96 -11.84 -22.62
N VAL A 12 30.86 -11.08 -22.72
CA VAL A 12 30.78 -9.94 -23.67
C VAL A 12 31.77 -8.83 -23.30
N SER A 13 31.95 -8.52 -22.01
CA SER A 13 32.96 -7.55 -21.57
C SER A 13 34.39 -8.03 -21.84
N ALA A 14 34.69 -9.32 -21.67
CA ALA A 14 36.00 -9.89 -21.99
C ALA A 14 36.27 -9.85 -23.50
N ILE A 15 35.29 -10.19 -24.33
CA ILE A 15 35.38 -10.07 -25.80
C ILE A 15 35.65 -8.61 -26.18
N GLY A 16 34.91 -7.66 -25.61
CA GLY A 16 35.14 -6.22 -25.87
C GLY A 16 36.56 -5.77 -25.53
N LEU A 17 37.11 -6.21 -24.39
CA LEU A 17 38.48 -5.90 -23.98
C LEU A 17 39.52 -6.52 -24.94
N LEU A 18 39.31 -7.78 -25.35
CA LEU A 18 40.18 -8.47 -26.31
C LEU A 18 40.19 -7.78 -27.68
N LEU A 19 39.03 -7.31 -28.16
CA LEU A 19 38.93 -6.59 -29.42
C LEU A 19 39.69 -5.24 -29.37
N VAL A 20 39.58 -4.51 -28.27
CA VAL A 20 40.32 -3.26 -28.06
C VAL A 20 41.82 -3.51 -27.97
N ALA A 21 42.24 -4.53 -27.23
CA ALA A 21 43.65 -4.93 -27.14
C ALA A 21 44.20 -5.36 -28.50
N TYR A 22 43.43 -6.13 -29.27
CA TYR A 22 43.78 -6.53 -30.63
C TYR A 22 44.00 -5.32 -31.54
N LEU A 23 43.07 -4.35 -31.55
CA LEU A 23 43.23 -3.13 -32.36
C LEU A 23 44.42 -2.26 -31.91
N ALA A 24 44.72 -2.21 -30.60
CA ALA A 24 45.91 -1.51 -30.10
C ALA A 24 47.20 -2.19 -30.56
N VAL A 25 47.28 -3.52 -30.48
CA VAL A 25 48.43 -4.30 -30.97
C VAL A 25 48.61 -4.13 -32.47
N LEU A 26 47.51 -4.14 -33.23
CA LEU A 26 47.55 -3.96 -34.69
C LEU A 26 47.97 -2.54 -35.10
N ALA A 27 47.66 -1.54 -34.28
CA ALA A 27 48.14 -0.17 -34.47
C ALA A 27 49.66 -0.04 -34.20
N LEU A 28 50.18 -0.79 -33.23
CA LEU A 28 51.62 -0.84 -32.92
C LEU A 28 52.43 -1.65 -33.94
N VAL A 29 51.87 -2.75 -34.43
CA VAL A 29 52.53 -3.70 -35.34
C VAL A 29 51.57 -4.05 -36.50
N PRO A 30 51.47 -3.18 -37.53
CA PRO A 30 50.53 -3.39 -38.63
C PRO A 30 50.76 -4.68 -39.44
N SER A 31 52.01 -5.17 -39.49
CA SER A 31 52.40 -6.38 -40.22
C SER A 31 51.74 -7.67 -39.72
N ILE A 32 51.14 -7.66 -38.52
CA ILE A 32 50.37 -8.80 -37.99
C ILE A 32 49.19 -9.13 -38.92
N ILE A 33 48.61 -8.13 -39.59
CA ILE A 33 47.45 -8.33 -40.45
C ILE A 33 47.76 -9.15 -41.71
N ASP A 34 49.02 -9.12 -42.16
CA ASP A 34 49.50 -9.84 -43.34
C ASP A 34 49.75 -11.33 -43.04
N ALA A 35 49.89 -11.68 -41.76
CA ALA A 35 50.01 -13.06 -41.30
C ALA A 35 48.65 -13.74 -41.06
N LEU A 36 47.53 -13.01 -41.17
CA LEU A 36 46.20 -13.56 -40.95
C LEU A 36 45.66 -14.29 -42.18
N PRO A 37 44.81 -15.32 -41.99
CA PRO A 37 44.09 -15.95 -43.08
C PRO A 37 43.30 -14.92 -43.92
N PRO A 38 43.19 -15.08 -45.25
CA PRO A 38 42.54 -14.11 -46.13
C PRO A 38 41.10 -13.73 -45.72
N TRP A 39 40.36 -14.66 -45.11
CA TRP A 39 39.00 -14.46 -44.64
C TRP A 39 38.89 -13.64 -43.33
N LEU A 40 40.00 -13.47 -42.59
CA LEU A 40 40.11 -12.64 -41.38
C LEU A 40 40.86 -11.32 -41.63
N ALA A 41 41.61 -11.23 -42.73
CA ALA A 41 42.47 -10.09 -43.02
C ALA A 41 41.70 -8.77 -43.17
N TRP A 42 40.37 -8.77 -43.33
CA TRP A 42 39.54 -7.55 -43.33
C TRP A 42 39.37 -6.93 -41.93
N PHE A 43 39.52 -7.72 -40.86
CA PHE A 43 39.26 -7.32 -39.49
C PHE A 43 40.47 -6.59 -38.89
N GLY A 44 40.44 -5.25 -38.91
CA GLY A 44 41.55 -4.39 -38.46
C GLY A 44 42.25 -3.62 -39.58
N ARG A 45 41.92 -3.86 -40.86
CA ARG A 45 42.51 -3.11 -41.99
C ARG A 45 42.16 -1.63 -41.89
N PRO A 46 43.12 -0.69 -42.12
CA PRO A 46 42.84 0.73 -42.22
C PRO A 46 41.59 1.02 -43.08
N GLY A 47 40.66 1.82 -42.58
CA GLY A 47 39.39 2.14 -43.25
C GLY A 47 38.30 1.04 -43.25
N SER A 48 38.48 -0.06 -42.50
CA SER A 48 37.50 -1.16 -42.44
C SER A 48 36.26 -0.81 -41.59
N MET A 49 35.24 -0.27 -42.25
CA MET A 49 33.93 0.03 -41.63
C MET A 49 33.26 -1.18 -40.94
N PRO A 50 33.32 -2.42 -41.48
CA PRO A 50 32.77 -3.58 -40.79
C PRO A 50 33.48 -3.89 -39.46
N THR A 51 34.80 -3.69 -39.37
CA THR A 51 35.55 -3.86 -38.12
C THR A 51 35.04 -2.91 -37.05
N LEU A 52 34.91 -1.63 -37.42
CA LEU A 52 34.44 -0.58 -36.54
C LEU A 52 33.01 -0.87 -36.02
N ALA A 53 32.11 -1.27 -36.90
CA ALA A 53 30.72 -1.61 -36.56
C ALA A 53 30.63 -2.77 -35.56
N VAL A 54 31.41 -3.84 -35.76
CA VAL A 54 31.43 -5.01 -34.87
C VAL A 54 31.93 -4.62 -33.48
N VAL A 55 33.03 -3.88 -33.40
CA VAL A 55 33.61 -3.48 -32.10
C VAL A 55 32.65 -2.55 -31.35
N ILE A 56 32.07 -1.55 -32.03
CA ILE A 56 31.06 -0.67 -31.43
C ILE A 56 29.85 -1.47 -30.93
N ALA A 57 29.33 -2.40 -31.71
CA ALA A 57 28.19 -3.23 -31.31
C ALA A 57 28.49 -4.05 -30.05
N VAL A 58 29.69 -4.64 -29.96
CA VAL A 58 30.13 -5.39 -28.77
C VAL A 58 30.28 -4.48 -27.55
N LEU A 59 30.84 -3.28 -27.71
CA LEU A 59 30.98 -2.30 -26.62
C LEU A 59 29.61 -1.79 -26.14
N ILE A 60 28.67 -1.54 -27.05
CA ILE A 60 27.28 -1.19 -26.71
C ILE A 60 26.61 -2.36 -25.97
N ALA A 61 26.76 -3.60 -26.44
CA ALA A 61 26.22 -4.78 -25.78
C ALA A 61 26.80 -4.96 -24.37
N ALA A 62 28.11 -4.77 -24.19
CA ALA A 62 28.77 -4.80 -22.89
C ALA A 62 28.21 -3.73 -21.95
N CYS A 63 28.02 -2.50 -22.44
CA CYS A 63 27.40 -1.42 -21.68
C CYS A 63 25.95 -1.77 -21.28
N VAL A 64 25.12 -2.18 -22.23
CA VAL A 64 23.71 -2.54 -21.99
C VAL A 64 23.57 -3.68 -20.99
N LEU A 65 24.40 -4.73 -21.10
CA LEU A 65 24.40 -5.85 -20.15
C LEU A 65 24.88 -5.41 -18.76
N THR A 66 25.84 -4.50 -18.69
CA THR A 66 26.30 -3.93 -17.42
C THR A 66 25.20 -3.10 -16.77
N PHE A 67 24.53 -2.21 -17.52
CA PHE A 67 23.39 -1.41 -17.07
C PHE A 67 22.20 -2.26 -16.62
N ARG A 68 21.87 -3.33 -17.35
CA ARG A 68 20.77 -4.24 -17.00
C ARG A 68 21.08 -5.16 -15.81
N SER A 69 22.36 -5.37 -15.49
CA SER A 69 22.80 -6.21 -14.38
C SER A 69 22.94 -5.48 -13.04
N GLY A 70 23.12 -4.16 -13.07
CA GLY A 70 23.10 -3.32 -11.88
C GLY A 70 21.66 -3.02 -11.48
N GLY A 71 21.30 -3.23 -10.21
CA GLY A 71 20.04 -2.72 -9.68
C GLY A 71 19.94 -1.20 -9.90
N SER A 72 18.72 -0.67 -10.06
CA SER A 72 18.40 0.71 -10.49
C SER A 72 18.95 1.85 -9.62
N HIS A 73 19.80 1.57 -8.63
CA HIS A 73 20.24 2.48 -7.58
C HIS A 73 21.64 3.09 -7.81
N ARG A 74 22.39 2.68 -8.85
CA ARG A 74 23.77 3.16 -9.09
C ARG A 74 23.98 3.88 -10.42
N LEU A 75 22.98 4.56 -10.97
CA LEU A 75 23.09 5.29 -12.24
C LEU A 75 24.26 6.29 -12.26
N VAL A 76 24.53 7.00 -11.15
CA VAL A 76 25.64 7.96 -11.08
C VAL A 76 27.00 7.27 -11.09
N GLY A 77 27.18 6.20 -10.30
CA GLY A 77 28.44 5.44 -10.24
C GLY A 77 28.75 4.68 -11.53
N VAL A 78 27.72 4.15 -12.22
CA VAL A 78 27.89 3.45 -13.49
C VAL A 78 28.32 4.43 -14.60
N SER A 79 27.76 5.65 -14.65
CA SER A 79 28.22 6.67 -15.61
C SER A 79 29.69 7.02 -15.43
N PHE A 80 30.19 7.17 -14.20
CA PHE A 80 31.62 7.40 -13.96
C PHE A 80 32.50 6.22 -14.41
N THR A 81 32.08 4.98 -14.15
CA THR A 81 32.84 3.80 -14.61
C THR A 81 32.86 3.67 -16.14
N VAL A 82 31.76 4.01 -16.81
CA VAL A 82 31.67 4.01 -18.27
C VAL A 82 32.54 5.11 -18.85
N ILE A 83 32.49 6.33 -18.30
CA ILE A 83 33.35 7.43 -18.73
C ILE A 83 34.83 7.07 -18.54
N ALA A 84 35.21 6.53 -17.38
CA ALA A 84 36.58 6.11 -17.11
C ALA A 84 37.05 5.02 -18.10
N ALA A 85 36.19 4.04 -18.41
CA ALA A 85 36.50 2.99 -19.39
C ALA A 85 36.66 3.54 -20.81
N LEU A 86 35.78 4.44 -21.25
CA LEU A 86 35.85 5.08 -22.58
C LEU A 86 37.12 5.96 -22.68
N VAL A 87 37.42 6.76 -21.65
CA VAL A 87 38.65 7.58 -21.60
C VAL A 87 39.90 6.70 -21.64
N THR A 88 39.95 5.63 -20.86
CA THR A 88 41.08 4.68 -20.85
C THR A 88 41.25 4.02 -22.21
N MET A 89 40.15 3.58 -22.83
CA MET A 89 40.15 2.97 -24.15
C MET A 89 40.65 3.92 -25.23
N SER A 90 40.16 5.16 -25.22
CA SER A 90 40.62 6.21 -26.14
C SER A 90 42.10 6.51 -25.96
N ALA A 91 42.60 6.58 -24.72
CA ALA A 91 44.00 6.79 -24.44
C ALA A 91 44.89 5.63 -24.92
N VAL A 92 44.49 4.37 -24.67
CA VAL A 92 45.25 3.19 -25.10
C VAL A 92 45.31 3.08 -26.61
N LEU A 93 44.17 3.20 -27.30
CA LEU A 93 44.11 3.11 -28.75
C LEU A 93 44.80 4.30 -29.44
N GLY A 94 44.64 5.51 -28.89
CA GLY A 94 45.32 6.72 -29.37
C GLY A 94 46.84 6.61 -29.24
N LEU A 95 47.34 6.23 -28.06
CA LEU A 95 48.77 6.09 -27.82
C LEU A 95 49.40 5.00 -28.69
N ALA A 96 48.72 3.86 -28.83
CA ALA A 96 49.15 2.78 -29.71
C ALA A 96 49.21 3.22 -31.18
N SER A 97 48.24 4.02 -31.63
CA SER A 97 48.16 4.50 -33.02
C SER A 97 49.17 5.60 -33.34
N TYR A 98 49.50 6.45 -32.38
CA TYR A 98 50.48 7.53 -32.56
C TYR A 98 51.92 7.11 -32.24
N TRP A 99 52.16 5.89 -31.73
CA TRP A 99 53.49 5.47 -31.25
C TRP A 99 54.61 5.64 -32.30
N GLY A 100 54.31 5.37 -33.57
CA GLY A 100 55.24 5.54 -34.69
C GLY A 100 55.41 6.98 -35.19
N CYS A 101 54.66 7.95 -34.66
CA CYS A 101 54.64 9.34 -35.13
C CYS A 101 55.68 10.20 -34.42
N HIS A 102 56.93 10.06 -34.83
CA HIS A 102 58.07 10.84 -34.33
C HIS A 102 59.12 11.04 -35.43
N ASP A 103 59.96 12.07 -35.27
CA ASP A 103 61.10 12.34 -36.16
C ASP A 103 62.24 13.02 -35.36
N ALA A 104 63.29 13.47 -36.04
CA ALA A 104 64.44 14.11 -35.39
C ALA A 104 64.10 15.39 -34.60
N ASN A 105 62.99 16.06 -34.95
CA ASN A 105 62.52 17.29 -34.32
C ASN A 105 61.31 17.06 -33.37
N HIS A 106 60.76 15.85 -33.34
CA HIS A 106 59.57 15.47 -32.57
C HIS A 106 59.87 14.22 -31.72
N PRO A 107 60.09 14.34 -30.39
CA PRO A 107 60.54 13.24 -29.53
C PRO A 107 59.64 11.99 -29.53
N ALA A 108 60.26 10.80 -29.58
CA ALA A 108 59.59 9.50 -29.70
C ALA A 108 58.55 9.18 -28.61
N PHE A 109 58.69 9.73 -27.40
CA PHE A 109 57.74 9.50 -26.32
C PHE A 109 56.71 10.64 -26.16
N PHE A 110 57.17 11.89 -26.20
CA PHE A 110 56.31 13.04 -25.90
C PHE A 110 55.33 13.37 -27.04
N THR A 111 55.72 13.15 -28.29
CA THR A 111 54.87 13.45 -29.45
C THR A 111 53.62 12.57 -29.50
N PRO A 112 53.72 11.23 -29.39
CA PRO A 112 52.54 10.36 -29.31
C PRO A 112 51.66 10.64 -28.08
N LEU A 113 52.29 10.98 -26.95
CA LEU A 113 51.59 11.30 -25.70
C LEU A 113 50.76 12.60 -25.84
N MET A 114 51.33 13.65 -26.42
CA MET A 114 50.63 14.91 -26.67
C MET A 114 49.48 14.74 -27.68
N ALA A 115 49.71 13.99 -28.77
CA ALA A 115 48.67 13.67 -29.74
C ALA A 115 47.48 12.92 -29.11
N THR A 116 47.78 11.97 -28.22
CA THR A 116 46.77 11.23 -27.45
C THR A 116 46.04 12.14 -26.45
N ALA A 117 46.75 13.05 -25.78
CA ALA A 117 46.14 14.00 -24.86
C ALA A 117 45.16 14.96 -25.57
N GLN A 118 45.51 15.42 -26.78
CA GLN A 118 44.60 16.23 -27.62
C GLN A 118 43.36 15.43 -28.04
N LEU A 119 43.51 14.15 -28.39
CA LEU A 119 42.41 13.26 -28.71
C LEU A 119 41.44 13.09 -27.54
N VAL A 120 41.96 12.81 -26.33
CA VAL A 120 41.14 12.65 -25.11
C VAL A 120 40.43 13.96 -24.73
N LYS A 121 41.03 15.12 -25.03
CA LYS A 121 40.40 16.44 -24.88
C LYS A 121 39.28 16.70 -25.90
N GLY A 122 39.07 15.80 -26.86
CA GLY A 122 38.01 15.89 -27.87
C GLY A 122 38.46 16.44 -29.22
N SER A 123 39.77 16.56 -29.47
CA SER A 123 40.27 16.92 -30.80
C SER A 123 40.10 15.77 -31.79
N THR A 124 39.42 16.02 -32.91
CA THR A 124 39.26 15.06 -34.02
C THR A 124 40.11 15.39 -35.23
N SER A 125 40.91 16.47 -35.17
CA SER A 125 41.78 16.87 -36.26
C SER A 125 42.86 15.82 -36.54
N ASP A 126 43.27 15.71 -37.80
CA ASP A 126 44.40 14.86 -38.16
C ASP A 126 45.70 15.42 -37.57
N PHE A 127 46.46 14.53 -36.93
CA PHE A 127 47.76 14.87 -36.36
C PHE A 127 48.80 14.86 -37.47
N SER A 128 49.72 15.83 -37.46
CA SER A 128 50.76 15.92 -38.49
C SER A 128 52.15 16.05 -37.86
N VAL A 129 53.12 15.36 -38.47
CA VAL A 129 54.53 15.40 -38.13
C VAL A 129 55.29 15.80 -39.40
N GLY A 130 56.10 16.85 -39.34
CA GLY A 130 56.84 17.35 -40.51
C GLY A 130 55.96 17.77 -41.70
N GLY A 131 54.72 18.22 -41.46
CA GLY A 131 53.78 18.65 -42.51
C GLY A 131 53.02 17.52 -43.21
N ARG A 132 53.15 16.25 -42.75
CA ARG A 132 52.41 15.10 -43.27
C ARG A 132 51.51 14.50 -42.19
N THR A 133 50.33 14.01 -42.58
CA THR A 133 49.42 13.31 -41.66
C THR A 133 50.06 12.02 -41.13
N CYS A 134 49.98 11.81 -39.82
CA CYS A 134 50.52 10.63 -39.14
C CYS A 134 49.55 10.14 -38.07
N PRO A 135 49.24 8.83 -38.00
CA PRO A 135 49.70 7.73 -38.88
C PRO A 135 49.02 7.75 -40.26
N ASN A 136 49.72 7.28 -41.30
CA ASN A 136 49.18 7.09 -42.66
C ASN A 136 49.63 5.72 -43.21
N PRO A 137 48.71 4.79 -43.54
CA PRO A 137 47.25 4.92 -43.47
C PRO A 137 46.72 4.92 -42.03
N THR A 138 45.59 5.58 -41.80
CA THR A 138 44.96 5.71 -40.46
C THR A 138 44.49 4.34 -39.93
N PRO A 139 45.01 3.85 -38.79
CA PRO A 139 44.54 2.60 -38.19
C PRO A 139 43.08 2.71 -37.72
N VAL A 140 42.32 1.62 -37.85
CA VAL A 140 40.93 1.54 -37.34
C VAL A 140 40.86 1.79 -35.82
N GLY A 141 41.93 1.43 -35.09
CA GLY A 141 42.05 1.73 -33.67
C GLY A 141 41.96 3.23 -33.37
N LEU A 142 42.52 4.09 -34.23
CA LEU A 142 42.47 5.55 -34.06
C LEU A 142 41.07 6.11 -34.36
N GLU A 143 40.39 5.58 -35.38
CA GLU A 143 39.00 5.95 -35.69
C GLU A 143 38.05 5.58 -34.53
N LEU A 144 38.22 4.39 -33.96
CA LEU A 144 37.49 3.96 -32.77
C LEU A 144 37.81 4.86 -31.57
N ALA A 145 39.09 5.23 -31.37
CA ALA A 145 39.51 6.11 -30.28
C ALA A 145 38.88 7.52 -30.37
N ARG A 146 38.72 8.07 -31.58
CA ARG A 146 38.01 9.34 -31.85
C ARG A 146 36.53 9.26 -31.47
N ILE A 147 35.84 8.19 -31.89
CA ILE A 147 34.41 7.98 -31.58
C ILE A 147 34.20 7.81 -30.07
N VAL A 148 35.04 7.00 -29.43
CA VAL A 148 34.97 6.72 -27.99
C VAL A 148 35.29 7.95 -27.14
N ALA A 149 36.24 8.80 -27.56
CA ALA A 149 36.54 10.08 -26.91
C ALA A 149 35.33 11.02 -26.93
N LEU A 150 34.70 11.19 -28.10
CA LEU A 150 33.48 12.00 -28.22
C LEU A 150 32.33 11.43 -27.38
N ALA A 151 32.14 10.11 -27.41
CA ALA A 151 31.12 9.45 -26.59
C ALA A 151 31.35 9.69 -25.08
N ALA A 152 32.60 9.70 -24.61
CA ALA A 152 32.93 9.99 -23.22
C ALA A 152 32.53 11.43 -22.83
N ILE A 153 32.79 12.42 -23.70
CA ILE A 153 32.44 13.83 -23.48
C ILE A 153 30.92 14.01 -23.41
N PHE A 154 30.17 13.48 -24.39
CA PHE A 154 28.71 13.57 -24.40
C PHE A 154 28.07 12.84 -23.21
N THR A 155 28.63 11.69 -22.81
CA THR A 155 28.18 10.95 -21.62
C THR A 155 28.46 11.74 -20.33
N GLY A 156 29.62 12.40 -20.24
CA GLY A 156 29.99 13.28 -19.12
C GLY A 156 29.07 14.49 -19.01
N LEU A 157 28.84 15.20 -20.12
CA LEU A 157 27.92 16.34 -20.18
C LEU A 157 26.49 15.92 -19.79
N GLY A 158 26.00 14.80 -20.33
CA GLY A 158 24.70 14.24 -19.96
C GLY A 158 24.61 13.91 -18.46
N GLY A 159 25.66 13.38 -17.86
CA GLY A 159 25.75 13.12 -16.42
C GLY A 159 25.64 14.39 -15.57
N VAL A 160 26.34 15.46 -15.95
CA VAL A 160 26.32 16.77 -15.24
C VAL A 160 24.95 17.43 -15.35
N VAL A 161 24.36 17.47 -16.55
CA VAL A 161 23.01 18.04 -16.77
C VAL A 161 21.96 17.29 -15.95
N VAL A 162 22.01 15.95 -15.91
CA VAL A 162 21.10 15.14 -15.08
C VAL A 162 21.34 15.38 -13.58
N GLY A 163 22.57 15.69 -13.17
CA GLY A 163 22.90 16.06 -11.80
C GLY A 163 22.33 17.40 -11.36
N VAL A 164 22.44 18.43 -12.21
CA VAL A 164 21.95 19.80 -11.93
C VAL A 164 20.42 19.89 -12.03
N PHE A 165 19.81 19.23 -13.02
CA PHE A 165 18.35 19.23 -13.24
C PHE A 165 17.65 18.02 -12.60
N ARG A 166 18.25 17.44 -11.56
CA ARG A 166 17.82 16.16 -10.99
C ARG A 166 16.37 16.18 -10.50
N SER A 167 15.89 17.30 -9.94
CA SER A 167 14.50 17.48 -9.54
C SER A 167 13.53 17.43 -10.73
N GLN A 168 13.89 18.05 -11.85
CA GLN A 168 13.08 18.05 -13.07
C GLN A 168 13.08 16.66 -13.73
N VAL A 169 14.21 15.96 -13.71
CA VAL A 169 14.31 14.58 -14.21
C VAL A 169 13.48 13.62 -13.37
N ASP A 170 13.52 13.74 -12.04
CA ASP A 170 12.68 12.94 -11.13
C ASP A 170 11.20 13.17 -11.41
N ARG A 171 10.78 14.43 -11.59
CA ARG A 171 9.39 14.80 -11.94
C ARG A 171 8.97 14.24 -13.30
N LEU A 172 9.81 14.35 -14.32
CA LEU A 172 9.53 13.77 -15.64
C LEU A 172 9.38 12.25 -15.56
N ARG A 173 10.28 11.56 -14.87
CA ARG A 173 10.22 10.10 -14.70
C ARG A 173 9.01 9.65 -13.90
N ALA A 174 8.60 10.41 -12.88
CA ALA A 174 7.37 10.13 -12.14
C ALA A 174 6.13 10.29 -13.04
N ASN A 175 6.11 11.29 -13.92
CA ASN A 175 4.98 11.53 -14.83
C ASN A 175 4.91 10.54 -16.00
N LEU A 176 6.02 9.91 -16.39
CA LEU A 176 6.10 8.90 -17.46
C LEU A 176 5.93 7.46 -16.96
N ALA A 177 5.77 7.25 -15.67
CA ALA A 177 5.63 5.91 -15.10
C ALA A 177 4.22 5.34 -15.36
N ASP A 178 4.16 4.10 -15.84
CA ASP A 178 2.88 3.39 -16.09
C ASP A 178 2.17 2.95 -14.81
N HIS A 179 2.89 2.86 -13.69
CA HIS A 179 2.36 2.50 -12.38
C HIS A 179 3.16 3.18 -11.26
N VAL A 180 2.46 3.86 -10.37
CA VAL A 180 3.07 4.72 -9.34
C VAL A 180 2.66 4.29 -7.94
N THR A 181 3.64 4.08 -7.06
CA THR A 181 3.43 4.03 -5.61
C THR A 181 3.88 5.36 -5.04
N ALA A 182 2.95 6.17 -4.55
CA ALA A 182 3.21 7.53 -4.06
C ALA A 182 3.25 7.58 -2.52
N ILE A 183 4.26 8.25 -1.97
CA ILE A 183 4.34 8.62 -0.55
C ILE A 183 4.29 10.14 -0.46
N VAL A 184 3.33 10.71 0.26
CA VAL A 184 3.14 12.15 0.42
C VAL A 184 3.44 12.56 1.86
N GLY A 185 4.30 13.57 2.00
CA GLY A 185 4.71 14.13 3.29
C GLY A 185 5.64 13.17 4.02
N VAL A 186 6.95 13.48 4.08
CA VAL A 186 7.93 12.63 4.77
C VAL A 186 8.64 13.41 5.87
N ASP A 187 8.85 12.73 6.99
CA ASP A 187 9.64 13.20 8.11
C ASP A 187 10.75 12.21 8.45
N ASP A 188 11.38 12.40 9.61
CA ASP A 188 12.49 11.57 10.05
C ASP A 188 12.03 10.16 10.47
N ASP A 189 10.80 10.03 11.00
CA ASP A 189 10.21 8.75 11.43
C ASP A 189 9.76 7.90 10.24
N SER A 190 9.44 8.53 9.10
CA SER A 190 8.91 7.88 7.90
C SER A 190 9.99 7.23 7.02
N GLN A 191 11.27 7.35 7.37
CA GLN A 191 12.38 6.79 6.56
C GLN A 191 12.36 5.25 6.50
N SER A 192 11.97 4.60 7.59
CA SER A 192 11.78 3.15 7.63
C SER A 192 10.65 2.73 6.68
N MET A 193 9.58 3.51 6.61
CA MET A 193 8.46 3.29 5.69
C MET A 193 8.89 3.36 4.23
N ILE A 194 9.68 4.36 3.83
CA ILE A 194 10.21 4.44 2.44
C ILE A 194 11.04 3.19 2.12
N SER A 195 11.87 2.72 3.06
CA SER A 195 12.68 1.51 2.90
C SER A 195 11.83 0.24 2.82
N ALA A 196 10.76 0.14 3.60
CA ALA A 196 9.82 -0.98 3.59
C ALA A 196 9.02 -1.01 2.27
N VAL A 197 8.56 0.15 1.79
CA VAL A 197 7.87 0.28 0.49
C VAL A 197 8.81 -0.11 -0.64
N ALA A 198 10.04 0.40 -0.64
CA ALA A 198 11.01 0.10 -1.69
C ALA A 198 11.33 -1.41 -1.80
N ARG A 199 11.31 -2.14 -0.68
CA ARG A 199 11.55 -3.60 -0.65
C ARG A 199 10.36 -4.42 -1.15
N THR A 200 9.14 -3.94 -0.93
CA THR A 200 7.89 -4.62 -1.31
C THR A 200 7.31 -4.12 -2.64
N LEU A 201 8.01 -3.18 -3.29
CA LEU A 201 7.59 -2.58 -4.55
C LEU A 201 7.60 -3.61 -5.69
N ASP A 202 6.49 -3.71 -6.42
CA ASP A 202 6.45 -4.49 -7.65
C ASP A 202 7.48 -3.94 -8.66
N ARG A 203 8.13 -4.83 -9.41
CA ARG A 203 9.18 -4.50 -10.39
C ARG A 203 8.72 -3.52 -11.46
N ARG A 204 7.41 -3.43 -11.71
CA ARG A 204 6.79 -2.51 -12.68
C ARG A 204 6.33 -1.19 -12.06
N SER A 205 6.33 -1.07 -10.73
CA SER A 205 5.92 0.13 -10.03
C SER A 205 7.09 1.08 -9.83
N THR A 206 6.84 2.38 -9.94
CA THR A 206 7.80 3.43 -9.61
C THR A 206 7.46 4.03 -8.25
N LEU A 207 8.41 4.00 -7.32
CA LEU A 207 8.28 4.68 -6.03
C LEU A 207 8.51 6.18 -6.21
N VAL A 208 7.51 6.99 -5.86
CA VAL A 208 7.55 8.45 -5.89
C VAL A 208 7.35 8.99 -4.48
N VAL A 209 8.26 9.85 -4.03
CA VAL A 209 8.15 10.56 -2.76
C VAL A 209 7.85 12.02 -3.05
N ILE A 210 6.69 12.49 -2.60
CA ILE A 210 6.20 13.86 -2.73
C ILE A 210 6.44 14.57 -1.41
N THR A 211 7.29 15.60 -1.42
CA THR A 211 7.71 16.31 -0.21
C THR A 211 7.95 17.79 -0.47
N GLY A 212 7.94 18.60 0.57
CA GLY A 212 8.43 19.97 0.53
C GLY A 212 9.95 20.03 0.36
N ALA A 213 10.49 21.23 0.11
CA ALA A 213 11.93 21.44 0.03
C ALA A 213 12.62 21.12 1.37
N GLY A 214 13.68 20.29 1.34
CA GLY A 214 14.49 19.93 2.49
C GLY A 214 15.57 18.91 2.12
N ASP A 215 16.85 19.31 2.21
CA ASP A 215 17.94 18.61 1.52
C ASP A 215 18.22 17.18 2.03
N ASP A 216 18.26 16.95 3.35
CA ASP A 216 18.64 15.65 3.90
C ASP A 216 17.63 14.53 3.61
N ARG A 217 16.33 14.85 3.68
CA ARG A 217 15.24 13.88 3.43
C ARG A 217 15.18 13.48 1.96
N VAL A 218 15.38 14.46 1.07
CA VAL A 218 15.39 14.25 -0.39
C VAL A 218 16.54 13.32 -0.79
N GLN A 219 17.74 13.52 -0.25
CA GLN A 219 18.88 12.67 -0.60
C GLN A 219 18.74 11.23 -0.07
N ARG A 220 18.21 11.06 1.16
CA ARG A 220 17.94 9.72 1.73
C ARG A 220 16.93 8.93 0.90
N ALA A 221 15.78 9.53 0.56
CA ALA A 221 14.77 8.89 -0.28
C ALA A 221 15.32 8.49 -1.66
N ARG A 222 16.16 9.34 -2.28
CA ARG A 222 16.82 9.03 -3.56
C ARG A 222 17.79 7.86 -3.46
N ARG A 223 18.55 7.73 -2.37
CA ARG A 223 19.46 6.58 -2.14
C ARG A 223 18.68 5.26 -2.07
N GLN A 224 17.47 5.29 -1.54
CA GLN A 224 16.53 4.17 -1.51
C GLN A 224 15.81 3.93 -2.86
N GLY A 225 16.14 4.69 -3.90
CA GLY A 225 15.65 4.49 -5.26
C GLY A 225 14.36 5.23 -5.61
N ALA A 226 13.80 6.03 -4.68
CA ALA A 226 12.63 6.84 -4.95
C ALA A 226 12.93 7.96 -5.97
N ARG A 227 11.90 8.37 -6.72
CA ARG A 227 11.88 9.64 -7.48
C ARG A 227 11.27 10.69 -6.58
N VAL A 228 11.97 11.80 -6.34
CA VAL A 228 11.50 12.83 -5.42
C VAL A 228 10.88 13.98 -6.19
N VAL A 229 9.60 14.24 -5.92
CA VAL A 229 8.83 15.34 -6.51
C VAL A 229 8.63 16.40 -5.43
N LEU A 230 9.13 17.60 -5.68
CA LEU A 230 8.97 18.73 -4.78
C LEU A 230 7.65 19.45 -5.06
N VAL A 231 6.88 19.69 -4.00
CA VAL A 231 5.61 20.44 -4.04
C VAL A 231 5.60 21.49 -2.94
N ASP A 232 4.81 22.54 -3.13
CA ASP A 232 4.51 23.49 -2.07
C ASP A 232 3.17 23.12 -1.43
N PHE A 233 3.23 22.53 -0.23
CA PHE A 233 2.02 22.08 0.47
C PHE A 233 1.12 23.23 0.93
N ASN A 234 1.62 24.48 0.97
CA ASN A 234 0.78 25.65 1.23
C ASN A 234 -0.05 26.05 0.00
N THR A 235 0.27 25.51 -1.17
CA THR A 235 -0.41 25.79 -2.43
C THR A 235 -1.01 24.49 -2.99
N PRO A 236 -2.28 24.15 -2.68
CA PRO A 236 -2.93 22.88 -3.04
C PRO A 236 -2.81 22.49 -4.53
N SER A 237 -2.82 23.49 -5.43
CA SER A 237 -2.70 23.29 -6.88
C SER A 237 -1.39 22.59 -7.29
N THR A 238 -0.32 22.72 -6.50
CA THR A 238 0.96 22.07 -6.81
C THR A 238 0.93 20.55 -6.61
N LEU A 239 0.10 20.07 -5.69
CA LEU A 239 -0.10 18.64 -5.43
C LEU A 239 -1.05 18.01 -6.47
N VAL A 240 -2.21 18.62 -6.71
CA VAL A 240 -3.24 18.04 -7.60
C VAL A 240 -2.90 18.11 -9.09
N SER A 241 -2.01 19.03 -9.50
CA SER A 241 -1.58 19.19 -10.90
C SER A 241 -0.62 18.11 -11.41
N LEU A 242 -0.13 17.22 -10.54
CA LEU A 242 0.80 16.16 -10.93
C LEU A 242 0.14 15.16 -11.89
N ARG A 243 0.81 14.84 -13.01
CA ARG A 243 0.25 13.90 -14.00
C ARG A 243 0.30 12.45 -13.53
N LEU A 244 1.15 12.15 -12.55
CA LEU A 244 1.31 10.81 -11.96
C LEU A 244 0.01 10.23 -11.39
N TRP A 245 -0.97 11.05 -11.02
CA TRP A 245 -2.25 10.58 -10.47
C TRP A 245 -3.02 9.67 -11.43
N ARG A 246 -2.79 9.81 -12.75
CA ARG A 246 -3.40 8.95 -13.78
C ARG A 246 -2.97 7.48 -13.69
N HIS A 247 -1.79 7.25 -13.12
CA HIS A 247 -1.15 5.93 -13.02
C HIS A 247 -0.96 5.50 -11.58
N LEU A 248 -1.67 6.13 -10.64
CA LEU A 248 -1.59 5.82 -9.22
C LEU A 248 -2.02 4.37 -8.97
N GLY A 249 -1.15 3.63 -8.30
CA GLY A 249 -1.38 2.24 -7.91
C GLY A 249 -1.58 2.04 -6.41
N ARG A 250 -0.90 2.86 -5.60
CA ARG A 250 -0.96 2.84 -4.13
C ARG A 250 -0.55 4.21 -3.58
N LEU A 251 -1.19 4.64 -2.49
CA LEU A 251 -0.94 5.92 -1.85
C LEU A 251 -0.58 5.74 -0.36
N TYR A 252 0.44 6.46 0.09
CA TYR A 252 0.80 6.61 1.50
C TYR A 252 0.76 8.09 1.87
N LEU A 253 0.07 8.45 2.95
CA LEU A 253 0.02 9.81 3.49
C LEU A 253 0.68 9.81 4.87
N MET A 254 1.88 10.40 4.97
CA MET A 254 2.81 10.15 6.08
C MET A 254 3.14 11.41 6.90
N ALA A 255 2.33 12.47 6.82
CA ALA A 255 2.47 13.61 7.72
C ALA A 255 2.23 13.21 9.19
N ARG A 256 2.92 13.87 10.13
CA ARG A 256 2.75 13.65 11.58
C ARG A 256 1.35 13.98 12.06
N ASP A 257 0.78 15.05 11.53
CA ASP A 257 -0.57 15.48 11.85
C ASP A 257 -1.59 14.75 10.95
N PRO A 258 -2.49 13.94 11.52
CA PRO A 258 -3.51 13.24 10.74
C PRO A 258 -4.43 14.21 9.99
N ALA A 259 -4.73 15.41 10.51
CA ALA A 259 -5.61 16.36 9.84
C ALA A 259 -5.04 16.80 8.47
N VAL A 260 -3.72 16.99 8.41
CA VAL A 260 -3.00 17.31 7.15
C VAL A 260 -3.12 16.16 6.15
N ASN A 261 -2.98 14.92 6.61
CA ASN A 261 -3.16 13.75 5.74
C ASN A 261 -4.59 13.69 5.19
N LEU A 262 -5.62 13.93 6.02
CA LEU A 262 -7.02 13.90 5.57
C LEU A 262 -7.34 15.03 4.59
N MET A 263 -6.78 16.22 4.79
CA MET A 263 -6.89 17.31 3.82
C MET A 263 -6.29 16.93 2.46
N TRP A 264 -5.10 16.32 2.43
CA TRP A 264 -4.50 15.85 1.18
C TRP A 264 -5.30 14.71 0.54
N LEU A 265 -5.87 13.82 1.35
CA LEU A 265 -6.71 12.73 0.87
C LEU A 265 -7.94 13.27 0.13
N ASP A 266 -8.63 14.29 0.67
CA ASP A 266 -9.77 14.92 0.00
C ASP A 266 -9.36 15.53 -1.35
N LEU A 267 -8.29 16.33 -1.38
CA LEU A 267 -7.77 16.93 -2.61
C LEU A 267 -7.42 15.90 -3.69
N ILE A 268 -6.72 14.83 -3.30
CA ILE A 268 -6.34 13.75 -4.21
C ILE A 268 -7.57 12.96 -4.66
N SER A 269 -8.53 12.70 -3.77
CA SER A 269 -9.75 11.96 -4.07
C SER A 269 -10.61 12.69 -5.10
N ARG A 270 -10.81 14.01 -4.95
CA ARG A 270 -11.49 14.84 -5.95
C ARG A 270 -10.78 14.80 -7.30
N ARG A 271 -9.45 14.87 -7.29
CA ARG A 271 -8.67 14.79 -8.54
C ARG A 271 -8.78 13.42 -9.21
N LEU A 272 -8.79 12.34 -8.44
CA LEU A 272 -9.01 11.00 -8.99
C LEU A 272 -10.44 10.85 -9.51
N ALA A 273 -11.42 11.51 -8.87
CA ALA A 273 -12.82 11.55 -9.31
C ALA A 273 -12.95 11.96 -10.78
N GLU A 274 -12.32 13.08 -11.14
CA GLU A 274 -12.25 13.62 -12.50
C GLU A 274 -11.59 12.69 -13.53
N LEU A 275 -10.74 11.76 -13.08
CA LEU A 275 -9.98 10.85 -13.95
C LEU A 275 -10.67 9.49 -14.17
N ASP A 276 -11.92 9.34 -13.70
CA ASP A 276 -12.75 8.12 -13.79
C ASP A 276 -12.02 6.82 -13.36
N HIS A 277 -11.25 6.91 -12.26
CA HIS A 277 -10.60 5.75 -11.67
C HIS A 277 -11.63 4.84 -10.96
N LYS A 278 -12.02 3.73 -11.62
CA LYS A 278 -13.07 2.81 -11.13
C LYS A 278 -12.61 1.72 -10.15
N GLN A 279 -11.30 1.63 -9.86
CA GLN A 279 -10.73 0.58 -9.00
C GLN A 279 -10.42 1.10 -7.60
N ARG A 280 -10.65 0.26 -6.59
CA ARG A 280 -10.19 0.52 -5.23
C ARG A 280 -8.66 0.44 -5.14
N LEU A 281 -8.02 1.57 -4.89
CA LEU A 281 -6.58 1.70 -4.71
C LEU A 281 -6.21 1.51 -3.24
N PRO A 282 -5.11 0.81 -2.90
CA PRO A 282 -4.65 0.74 -1.51
C PRO A 282 -4.18 2.12 -1.03
N LEU A 283 -4.65 2.50 0.16
CA LEU A 283 -4.33 3.74 0.85
C LEU A 283 -3.85 3.42 2.26
N ILE A 284 -2.70 3.95 2.65
CA ILE A 284 -2.21 3.87 4.03
C ILE A 284 -2.01 5.30 4.56
N VAL A 285 -2.70 5.63 5.64
CA VAL A 285 -2.64 6.95 6.28
C VAL A 285 -1.90 6.86 7.61
N ARG A 286 -0.98 7.79 7.89
CA ARG A 286 -0.36 7.88 9.20
C ARG A 286 -1.34 8.51 10.19
N ILE A 287 -1.69 7.74 11.22
CA ILE A 287 -2.42 8.22 12.40
C ILE A 287 -1.76 7.55 13.59
N ASP A 288 -0.97 8.32 14.35
CA ASP A 288 -0.20 7.76 15.45
C ASP A 288 -1.11 7.38 16.63
N ASP A 289 -2.12 8.21 16.94
CA ASP A 289 -3.06 7.92 18.02
C ASP A 289 -3.91 6.66 17.72
N PRO A 290 -3.84 5.62 18.57
CA PRO A 290 -4.56 4.36 18.33
C PRO A 290 -6.08 4.48 18.39
N TRP A 291 -6.62 5.43 19.16
CA TRP A 291 -8.06 5.67 19.26
C TRP A 291 -8.60 6.23 17.96
N LEU A 292 -7.95 7.29 17.46
CA LEU A 292 -8.26 7.92 16.20
C LEU A 292 -8.05 6.96 15.04
N ALA A 293 -6.97 6.16 15.05
CA ALA A 293 -6.70 5.15 14.04
C ALA A 293 -7.85 4.12 13.92
N LYS A 294 -8.34 3.59 15.05
CA LYS A 294 -9.45 2.62 15.06
C LYS A 294 -10.76 3.24 14.61
N ALA A 295 -11.13 4.40 15.17
CA ALA A 295 -12.36 5.09 14.80
C ALA A 295 -12.36 5.44 13.30
N TRP A 296 -11.24 5.94 12.79
CA TRP A 296 -11.08 6.26 11.38
C TRP A 296 -11.19 5.02 10.49
N ARG A 297 -10.49 3.91 10.81
CA ARG A 297 -10.62 2.64 10.06
C ARG A 297 -12.07 2.17 9.97
N ALA A 298 -12.83 2.28 11.06
CA ALA A 298 -14.23 1.87 11.06
C ALA A 298 -15.11 2.83 10.23
N GLN A 299 -14.85 4.14 10.25
CA GLN A 299 -15.69 5.13 9.57
C GLN A 299 -15.42 5.26 8.06
N GLN A 300 -14.18 5.04 7.60
CA GLN A 300 -13.77 5.33 6.20
C GLN A 300 -14.41 4.46 5.12
N PHE A 301 -15.12 3.40 5.49
CA PHE A 301 -15.86 2.58 4.53
C PHE A 301 -17.35 2.94 4.43
N GLY A 302 -17.70 4.18 4.84
CA GLY A 302 -19.06 4.70 4.92
C GLY A 302 -19.67 5.22 3.63
N GLY A 303 -18.86 5.50 2.60
CA GLY A 303 -19.31 6.14 1.37
C GLY A 303 -19.41 5.18 0.19
N SER A 304 -20.51 5.26 -0.57
CA SER A 304 -20.75 4.48 -1.80
C SER A 304 -19.84 4.87 -2.97
N ASP A 305 -18.87 5.77 -2.78
CA ASP A 305 -17.94 6.23 -3.82
C ASP A 305 -16.47 6.12 -3.36
N THR A 306 -16.20 5.28 -2.34
CA THR A 306 -14.87 5.16 -1.76
C THR A 306 -13.92 4.38 -2.67
N ARG A 307 -13.06 5.13 -3.38
CA ARG A 307 -12.04 4.62 -4.30
C ARG A 307 -10.82 4.02 -3.59
N TRP A 308 -10.87 3.84 -2.28
CA TRP A 308 -9.73 3.48 -1.46
C TRP A 308 -9.97 2.18 -0.70
N ALA A 309 -9.04 1.23 -0.76
CA ALA A 309 -8.87 0.20 0.26
C ALA A 309 -8.00 0.82 1.36
N ALA A 310 -8.65 1.56 2.27
CA ALA A 310 -7.97 2.36 3.30
C ALA A 310 -7.46 1.48 4.45
N ASP A 311 -6.31 1.86 4.99
CA ASP A 311 -5.77 1.37 6.25
C ASP A 311 -4.91 2.47 6.89
N VAL A 312 -4.48 2.25 8.13
CA VAL A 312 -3.73 3.20 8.93
C VAL A 312 -2.44 2.56 9.43
N VAL A 313 -1.41 3.39 9.56
CA VAL A 313 -0.17 3.05 10.27
C VAL A 313 0.10 4.10 11.36
N GLY A 314 0.53 3.67 12.53
CA GLY A 314 0.86 4.56 13.64
C GLY A 314 2.04 4.06 14.45
N LYS A 315 2.85 4.98 15.00
CA LYS A 315 4.06 4.62 15.76
C LYS A 315 3.78 3.69 16.94
N TYR A 316 2.65 3.87 17.64
CA TYR A 316 2.30 3.04 18.80
C TYR A 316 1.88 1.63 18.40
N GLU A 317 1.05 1.49 17.36
CA GLU A 317 0.63 0.17 16.87
C GLU A 317 1.80 -0.62 16.28
N VAL A 318 2.70 0.05 15.55
CA VAL A 318 3.91 -0.58 15.00
C VAL A 318 4.86 -1.00 16.12
N THR A 319 5.08 -0.14 17.12
CA THR A 319 5.93 -0.44 18.27
C THR A 319 5.35 -1.57 19.13
N ALA A 320 4.05 -1.55 19.41
CA ALA A 320 3.35 -2.61 20.13
C ALA A 320 3.51 -3.97 19.44
N GLY A 321 3.27 -4.01 18.12
CA GLY A 321 3.46 -5.22 17.32
C GLY A 321 4.90 -5.75 17.39
N ARG A 322 5.89 -4.86 17.35
CA ARG A 322 7.31 -5.22 17.44
C ARG A 322 7.69 -5.78 18.81
N LEU A 323 7.25 -5.15 19.90
CA LEU A 323 7.50 -5.62 21.27
C LEU A 323 6.88 -7.00 21.49
N LEU A 324 5.62 -7.18 21.09
CA LEU A 324 4.93 -8.47 21.21
C LEU A 324 5.53 -9.55 20.30
N ASP A 325 5.98 -9.22 19.08
CA ASP A 325 6.73 -10.15 18.23
C ASP A 325 8.03 -10.60 18.91
N GLY A 326 8.74 -9.69 19.60
CA GLY A 326 9.91 -10.00 20.41
C GLY A 326 9.61 -11.00 21.52
N ILE A 327 8.57 -10.72 22.30
CA ILE A 327 8.16 -11.53 23.45
C ILE A 327 7.64 -12.91 23.02
N VAL A 328 6.70 -12.96 22.07
CA VAL A 328 6.08 -14.21 21.61
C VAL A 328 7.10 -15.14 20.95
N ALA A 329 8.08 -14.60 20.23
CA ALA A 329 9.14 -15.39 19.60
C ALA A 329 10.03 -16.15 20.61
N THR A 330 10.03 -15.75 21.89
CA THR A 330 10.78 -16.50 22.93
C THR A 330 10.13 -17.84 23.30
N GLY A 331 8.83 -18.01 23.03
CA GLY A 331 8.09 -19.26 23.27
C GLY A 331 7.81 -19.63 24.73
N ARG A 332 8.40 -18.92 25.71
CA ARG A 332 8.30 -19.25 27.14
C ARG A 332 7.47 -18.28 27.98
N ILE A 333 7.20 -17.08 27.47
CA ILE A 333 6.52 -16.03 28.22
C ILE A 333 5.02 -16.28 28.20
N LYS A 334 4.43 -16.45 29.39
CA LYS A 334 3.00 -16.68 29.63
C LYS A 334 2.28 -15.41 30.07
N ARG A 335 2.98 -14.46 30.71
CA ARG A 335 2.40 -13.21 31.21
C ARG A 335 3.30 -12.01 30.92
N VAL A 336 2.68 -10.90 30.50
CA VAL A 336 3.36 -9.62 30.28
C VAL A 336 2.73 -8.56 31.17
N PHE A 337 3.53 -7.96 32.04
CA PHE A 337 3.12 -6.81 32.84
C PHE A 337 3.37 -5.53 32.03
N ILE A 338 2.32 -4.74 31.83
CA ILE A 338 2.41 -3.43 31.18
C ILE A 338 2.28 -2.37 32.28
N CYS A 339 3.39 -1.70 32.57
CA CYS A 339 3.48 -0.75 33.67
C CYS A 339 3.32 0.67 33.15
N GLY A 340 2.28 1.36 33.59
CA GLY A 340 1.92 2.72 33.15
C GLY A 340 0.79 2.76 32.12
N THR A 341 0.29 3.97 31.88
CA THR A 341 -0.89 4.23 31.04
C THR A 341 -0.56 5.23 29.95
N SER A 342 -0.63 4.79 28.69
CA SER A 342 -0.36 5.65 27.53
C SER A 342 -1.04 5.11 26.28
N GLN A 343 -0.92 5.83 25.17
CA GLN A 343 -1.30 5.34 23.83
C GLN A 343 -0.64 3.97 23.51
N LEU A 344 0.58 3.70 24.02
CA LEU A 344 1.21 2.40 23.84
C LEU A 344 0.50 1.27 24.61
N THR A 345 -0.03 1.54 25.81
CA THR A 345 -0.81 0.56 26.59
C THR A 345 -2.01 0.08 25.79
N LEU A 346 -2.75 1.01 25.20
CA LEU A 346 -3.92 0.71 24.38
C LEU A 346 -3.56 -0.02 23.09
N ALA A 347 -2.44 0.36 22.46
CA ALA A 347 -1.93 -0.30 21.25
C ALA A 347 -1.50 -1.75 21.53
N LEU A 348 -0.87 -2.03 22.69
CA LEU A 348 -0.51 -3.38 23.14
C LEU A 348 -1.75 -4.27 23.34
N CYS A 349 -2.77 -3.77 24.04
CA CYS A 349 -4.04 -4.48 24.19
C CYS A 349 -4.70 -4.74 22.83
N ALA A 350 -4.75 -3.73 21.96
CA ALA A 350 -5.31 -3.85 20.62
C ALA A 350 -4.59 -4.88 19.74
N ASP A 351 -3.25 -4.86 19.73
CA ASP A 351 -2.45 -5.78 18.94
C ASP A 351 -2.62 -7.22 19.41
N LEU A 352 -2.66 -7.46 20.73
CA LEU A 352 -2.88 -8.79 21.27
C LEU A 352 -4.28 -9.33 20.95
N THR A 353 -5.32 -8.49 21.07
CA THR A 353 -6.69 -8.85 20.68
C THR A 353 -6.79 -9.18 19.19
N ARG A 354 -6.10 -8.43 18.33
CA ARG A 354 -5.99 -8.76 16.91
C ARG A 354 -5.30 -10.11 16.68
N ARG A 355 -4.19 -10.40 17.38
CA ARG A 355 -3.50 -11.70 17.27
C ARG A 355 -4.39 -12.85 17.72
N ALA A 356 -5.17 -12.67 18.79
CA ALA A 356 -6.11 -13.69 19.26
C ALA A 356 -7.15 -14.01 18.18
N LEU A 357 -7.78 -12.97 17.63
CA LEU A 357 -8.74 -13.12 16.53
C LEU A 357 -8.15 -13.85 15.31
N GLU A 358 -6.93 -13.48 14.90
CA GLU A 358 -6.26 -14.12 13.77
C GLU A 358 -5.92 -15.58 14.06
N ARG A 359 -5.59 -15.93 15.31
CA ARG A 359 -5.30 -17.31 15.72
C ARG A 359 -6.54 -18.18 15.81
N ASP A 360 -7.65 -17.60 16.25
CA ASP A 360 -8.97 -18.25 16.22
C ASP A 360 -9.38 -18.55 14.77
N PHE A 361 -9.03 -17.65 13.83
CA PHE A 361 -9.25 -17.88 12.41
C PHE A 361 -8.30 -18.94 11.82
N TYR A 362 -6.99 -18.79 12.08
CA TYR A 362 -5.95 -19.71 11.66
C TYR A 362 -4.70 -19.58 12.53
N THR A 363 -4.37 -20.64 13.26
CA THR A 363 -3.12 -20.75 14.00
C THR A 363 -2.11 -21.57 13.20
N PRO A 364 -0.95 -21.00 12.79
CA PRO A 364 0.09 -21.75 12.12
C PRO A 364 0.60 -22.91 12.98
N PRO A 365 0.95 -24.07 12.38
CA PRO A 365 1.57 -25.17 13.11
C PRO A 365 2.84 -24.72 13.85
N GLY A 366 2.95 -25.07 15.13
CA GLY A 366 4.11 -24.70 15.95
C GLY A 366 4.12 -23.25 16.44
N ALA A 367 3.04 -22.48 16.26
CA ALA A 367 2.94 -21.13 16.82
C ALA A 367 2.99 -21.15 18.35
N ALA A 368 3.90 -20.37 18.94
CA ALA A 368 3.97 -20.18 20.39
C ALA A 368 2.67 -19.57 20.95
N PRO A 369 2.19 -19.93 22.15
CA PRO A 369 0.96 -19.39 22.74
C PRO A 369 1.03 -17.87 22.93
N LEU A 370 -0.13 -17.20 22.96
CA LEU A 370 -0.19 -15.78 23.28
C LEU A 370 -0.07 -15.61 24.80
N PRO A 371 0.70 -14.62 25.29
CA PRO A 371 0.74 -14.31 26.72
C PRO A 371 -0.54 -13.61 27.17
N ALA A 372 -0.86 -13.70 28.46
CA ALA A 372 -1.82 -12.81 29.11
C ALA A 372 -1.19 -11.44 29.39
N LEU A 373 -2.00 -10.38 29.39
CA LEU A 373 -1.55 -9.03 29.79
C LEU A 373 -2.07 -8.70 31.18
N THR A 374 -1.23 -8.02 31.96
CA THR A 374 -1.63 -7.41 33.23
C THR A 374 -1.22 -5.95 33.21
N LEU A 375 -2.20 -5.04 33.17
CA LEU A 375 -1.97 -3.60 33.23
C LEU A 375 -1.73 -3.20 34.69
N VAL A 376 -0.64 -2.48 34.96
CA VAL A 376 -0.26 -2.03 36.31
C VAL A 376 -0.11 -0.51 36.32
N ALA A 377 -1.16 0.17 36.79
CA ALA A 377 -1.23 1.62 36.92
C ALA A 377 -2.38 2.00 37.85
N ARG A 378 -2.41 3.25 38.34
CA ARG A 378 -3.48 3.71 39.25
C ARG A 378 -4.87 3.77 38.60
N ASP A 379 -4.88 3.81 37.27
CA ASP A 379 -6.01 3.99 36.36
C ASP A 379 -6.11 2.81 35.38
N ALA A 380 -5.47 1.67 35.68
CA ALA A 380 -5.42 0.51 34.79
C ALA A 380 -6.81 -0.03 34.40
N ASP A 381 -7.80 0.08 35.30
CA ASP A 381 -9.17 -0.37 35.07
C ASP A 381 -9.92 0.51 34.05
N GLU A 382 -9.64 1.81 33.99
CA GLU A 382 -10.16 2.71 32.95
C GLU A 382 -9.69 2.26 31.57
N TYR A 383 -8.41 1.93 31.43
CA TYR A 383 -7.83 1.47 30.16
C TYR A 383 -8.34 0.11 29.71
N VAL A 384 -8.68 -0.80 30.63
CA VAL A 384 -9.35 -2.06 30.29
C VAL A 384 -10.78 -1.79 29.81
N ARG A 385 -11.54 -0.92 30.50
CA ARG A 385 -12.90 -0.54 30.08
C ARG A 385 -12.90 0.09 28.70
N ASP A 386 -11.96 0.98 28.44
CA ASP A 386 -11.77 1.61 27.14
C ASP A 386 -11.46 0.59 26.05
N HIS A 387 -10.55 -0.34 26.32
CA HIS A 387 -10.24 -1.43 25.40
C HIS A 387 -11.47 -2.29 25.07
N GLU A 388 -12.26 -2.65 26.09
CA GLU A 388 -13.48 -3.43 25.91
C GLU A 388 -14.56 -2.69 25.13
N PHE A 389 -14.77 -1.40 25.42
CA PHE A 389 -15.66 -0.55 24.63
C PHE A 389 -15.31 -0.62 23.14
N TYR A 390 -14.02 -0.57 22.80
CA TYR A 390 -13.58 -0.73 21.41
C TYR A 390 -13.86 -2.11 20.81
N ARG A 391 -13.63 -3.17 21.58
CA ARG A 391 -13.90 -4.53 21.12
C ARG A 391 -15.37 -4.71 20.77
N GLN A 392 -16.25 -4.13 21.59
CA GLN A 392 -17.69 -4.12 21.37
C GLN A 392 -18.08 -3.32 20.13
N GLN A 393 -17.52 -2.11 19.94
CA GLN A 393 -17.76 -1.29 18.75
C GLN A 393 -17.31 -1.98 17.44
N ALA A 394 -16.26 -2.80 17.50
CA ALA A 394 -15.81 -3.60 16.36
C ALA A 394 -16.61 -4.91 16.17
N GLY A 395 -17.41 -5.31 17.16
CA GLY A 395 -18.28 -6.50 17.10
C GLY A 395 -17.54 -7.84 17.12
N PHE A 396 -16.34 -7.93 17.68
CA PHE A 396 -15.53 -9.17 17.69
C PHE A 396 -16.27 -10.35 18.36
N VAL A 397 -16.05 -11.56 17.82
CA VAL A 397 -16.66 -12.83 18.31
C VAL A 397 -15.76 -13.55 19.30
N SER A 398 -14.44 -13.34 19.22
CA SER A 398 -13.47 -13.95 20.13
C SER A 398 -13.63 -13.40 21.54
N GLU A 399 -13.59 -14.27 22.55
CA GLU A 399 -13.46 -13.88 23.97
C GLU A 399 -12.18 -13.06 24.21
N GLY A 400 -11.23 -13.13 23.29
CA GLY A 400 -10.02 -12.32 23.28
C GLY A 400 -8.98 -12.83 24.28
N PRO A 401 -7.83 -12.16 24.35
CA PRO A 401 -6.79 -12.48 25.33
C PRO A 401 -7.23 -12.07 26.73
N THR A 402 -6.75 -12.76 27.75
CA THR A 402 -6.90 -12.33 29.15
C THR A 402 -6.11 -11.04 29.37
N ILE A 403 -6.83 -9.94 29.67
CA ILE A 403 -6.26 -8.64 30.01
C ILE A 403 -6.77 -8.27 31.41
N ASP A 404 -5.89 -8.38 32.39
CA ASP A 404 -6.17 -8.05 33.79
C ASP A 404 -5.72 -6.61 34.12
N ALA A 405 -6.33 -6.00 35.12
CA ALA A 405 -5.93 -4.69 35.65
C ALA A 405 -5.53 -4.80 37.13
N VAL A 406 -4.43 -4.14 37.49
CA VAL A 406 -3.98 -3.92 38.85
C VAL A 406 -3.94 -2.42 39.09
N THR A 407 -4.91 -1.92 39.85
CA THR A 407 -5.12 -0.50 40.18
C THR A 407 -4.14 0.00 41.25
N GLU A 408 -2.84 -0.19 41.01
CA GLU A 408 -1.74 0.23 41.89
C GLU A 408 -0.64 0.91 41.06
N ALA A 409 0.12 1.82 41.69
CA ALA A 409 1.29 2.40 41.02
C ALA A 409 2.36 1.31 40.77
N PRO A 410 3.03 1.29 39.60
CA PRO A 410 4.01 0.27 39.25
C PRO A 410 5.37 0.51 39.96
N THR A 411 5.36 0.48 41.29
CA THR A 411 6.56 0.64 42.11
C THR A 411 7.37 -0.66 42.16
N VAL A 412 8.68 -0.58 42.49
CA VAL A 412 9.50 -1.80 42.64
C VAL A 412 8.87 -2.81 43.64
N PRO A 413 8.39 -2.42 44.84
CA PRO A 413 7.69 -3.35 45.73
C PRO A 413 6.43 -3.99 45.12
N THR A 414 5.59 -3.20 44.45
CA THR A 414 4.39 -3.70 43.77
C THR A 414 4.77 -4.73 42.71
N MET A 415 5.75 -4.42 41.88
CA MET A 415 6.22 -5.34 40.84
C MET A 415 6.88 -6.60 41.42
N LEU A 416 7.62 -6.49 42.52
CA LEU A 416 8.21 -7.66 43.18
C LEU A 416 7.15 -8.61 43.74
N ARG A 417 6.05 -8.06 44.29
CA ARG A 417 4.90 -8.84 44.74
C ARG A 417 4.24 -9.55 43.56
N LEU A 418 3.85 -8.79 42.53
CA LEU A 418 3.15 -9.33 41.35
C LEU A 418 3.98 -10.36 40.57
N ILE A 419 5.30 -10.13 40.44
CA ILE A 419 6.22 -11.06 39.77
C ILE A 419 6.51 -12.26 40.68
N GLY A 420 6.68 -12.04 41.99
CA GLY A 420 6.94 -13.12 42.96
C GLY A 420 5.78 -14.11 43.09
N ASP A 421 4.55 -13.65 42.88
CA ASP A 421 3.35 -14.49 42.78
C ASP A 421 3.29 -15.29 41.45
N THR A 422 4.28 -15.12 40.56
CA THR A 422 4.40 -15.79 39.26
C THR A 422 5.78 -16.43 39.05
N GLU A 423 5.90 -17.35 38.10
CA GLU A 423 7.22 -17.84 37.65
C GLU A 423 7.93 -16.75 36.83
N SER A 424 8.92 -16.07 37.42
CA SER A 424 9.66 -14.93 36.80
C SER A 424 10.28 -15.24 35.43
N GLU A 425 10.67 -16.50 35.18
CA GLU A 425 11.19 -16.96 33.88
C GLU A 425 10.15 -16.99 32.76
N SER A 426 8.86 -17.01 33.12
CA SER A 426 7.70 -16.98 32.23
C SER A 426 7.02 -15.61 32.14
N SER A 427 7.62 -14.60 32.78
CA SER A 427 7.09 -13.23 32.83
C SER A 427 7.93 -12.27 31.99
N ALA A 428 7.32 -11.21 31.49
CA ALA A 428 8.01 -10.08 30.89
C ALA A 428 7.40 -8.76 31.39
N VAL A 429 8.19 -7.68 31.38
CA VAL A 429 7.74 -6.36 31.81
C VAL A 429 7.95 -5.36 30.68
N ILE A 430 6.93 -4.57 30.37
CA ILE A 430 7.01 -3.41 29.48
C ILE A 430 6.70 -2.17 30.31
N LEU A 431 7.68 -1.29 30.46
CA LEU A 431 7.52 0.01 31.09
C LEU A 431 7.13 1.01 30.00
N VAL A 432 5.85 1.37 29.97
CA VAL A 432 5.36 2.44 29.08
C VAL A 432 5.58 3.78 29.77
N GLU A 433 5.79 4.85 29.01
CA GLU A 433 6.22 6.17 29.53
C GLU A 433 7.66 6.20 30.08
N THR A 434 8.16 7.40 30.43
CA THR A 434 9.41 7.58 31.19
C THR A 434 9.21 7.28 32.67
N LEU A 435 8.56 6.14 32.99
CA LEU A 435 8.64 5.56 34.32
C LEU A 435 10.11 5.36 34.64
N ALA A 436 10.56 5.99 35.74
CA ALA A 436 11.97 6.25 36.04
C ALA A 436 12.84 5.05 35.65
N ALA A 437 13.84 5.26 34.78
CA ALA A 437 14.79 4.24 34.33
C ALA A 437 15.31 3.34 35.48
N THR A 438 15.30 3.88 36.70
CA THR A 438 15.57 3.18 37.96
C THR A 438 14.70 1.94 38.22
N ILE A 439 13.42 1.90 37.85
CA ILE A 439 12.56 0.71 38.03
C ILE A 439 13.05 -0.43 37.13
N GLY A 440 13.25 -0.15 35.83
CA GLY A 440 13.73 -1.12 34.86
C GLY A 440 15.06 -1.73 35.26
N THR A 441 16.05 -0.90 35.62
CA THR A 441 17.36 -1.37 36.08
C THR A 441 17.27 -2.19 37.37
N ARG A 442 16.41 -1.79 38.33
CA ARG A 442 16.24 -2.50 39.60
C ARG A 442 15.53 -3.85 39.44
N LEU A 443 14.61 -3.97 38.48
CA LEU A 443 13.95 -5.22 38.13
C LEU A 443 14.93 -6.14 37.40
N ALA A 444 15.63 -5.64 36.40
CA ALA A 444 16.61 -6.42 35.64
C ALA A 444 17.78 -6.92 36.50
N ALA A 445 18.21 -6.14 37.50
CA ALA A 445 19.23 -6.58 38.48
C ALA A 445 18.73 -7.71 39.42
N ARG A 446 17.42 -7.80 39.67
CA ARG A 446 16.81 -8.83 40.54
C ARG A 446 16.35 -10.07 39.78
N PHE A 447 15.96 -9.89 38.52
CA PHE A 447 15.50 -10.95 37.62
C PHE A 447 16.30 -10.91 36.31
N PRO A 448 17.57 -11.36 36.30
CA PRO A 448 18.47 -11.21 35.15
C PRO A 448 17.95 -11.85 33.86
N ASP A 449 17.19 -12.95 33.97
CA ASP A 449 16.65 -13.70 32.84
C ASP A 449 15.24 -13.26 32.39
N MET A 450 14.61 -12.34 33.11
CA MET A 450 13.29 -11.82 32.75
C MET A 450 13.43 -10.67 31.74
N PRO A 451 12.78 -10.73 30.56
CA PRO A 451 12.80 -9.60 29.62
C PRO A 451 12.15 -8.36 30.24
N VAL A 452 12.87 -7.24 30.23
CA VAL A 452 12.36 -5.93 30.66
C VAL A 452 12.55 -4.95 29.51
N TYR A 453 11.47 -4.32 29.07
CA TYR A 453 11.48 -3.31 28.01
C TYR A 453 11.21 -1.94 28.63
N ALA A 454 12.06 -0.97 28.34
CA ALA A 454 11.91 0.39 28.84
C ALA A 454 12.00 1.41 27.69
N SER A 455 11.10 2.40 27.70
CA SER A 455 11.14 3.48 26.71
C SER A 455 12.41 4.30 26.88
N ASP A 456 13.10 4.57 25.77
CA ASP A 456 14.21 5.52 25.72
C ASP A 456 14.07 6.42 24.49
N LEU A 457 14.06 7.73 24.74
CA LEU A 457 13.86 8.77 23.73
C LEU A 457 15.13 9.07 22.93
N ASN A 458 16.30 8.59 23.37
CA ASN A 458 17.60 8.86 22.75
C ASN A 458 18.16 7.68 21.95
N THR A 459 17.46 6.55 21.89
CA THR A 459 17.91 5.36 21.16
C THR A 459 17.42 5.34 19.71
N SER A 460 18.20 4.70 18.85
CA SER A 460 17.81 4.43 17.47
C SER A 460 17.32 2.98 17.34
N VAL A 461 16.64 2.65 16.24
CA VAL A 461 16.18 1.26 15.96
C VAL A 461 17.31 0.22 16.02
N ALA A 462 18.55 0.64 15.74
CA ALA A 462 19.73 -0.21 15.81
C ALA A 462 20.11 -0.60 17.24
N ASP A 463 19.64 0.16 18.24
CA ASP A 463 20.00 0.02 19.65
C ASP A 463 19.00 -0.84 20.45
N ASP A 464 17.85 -1.18 19.87
CA ASP A 464 16.78 -1.96 20.53
C ASP A 464 17.22 -3.39 20.93
N ALA A 465 18.36 -3.86 20.43
CA ALA A 465 18.94 -5.16 20.78
C ALA A 465 20.01 -5.08 21.89
N VAL A 466 20.43 -3.87 22.28
CA VAL A 466 21.50 -3.69 23.27
C VAL A 466 20.95 -3.95 24.67
N GLN A 467 21.48 -5.00 25.30
CA GLN A 467 21.18 -5.33 26.69
C GLN A 467 22.11 -4.52 27.60
N VAL A 468 21.54 -3.65 28.43
CA VAL A 468 22.34 -2.75 29.29
C VAL A 468 22.66 -3.40 30.64
N VAL A 469 21.66 -4.01 31.29
CA VAL A 469 21.78 -4.75 32.55
C VAL A 469 20.80 -5.92 32.52
N GLY A 470 21.27 -7.15 32.75
CA GLY A 470 20.43 -8.36 32.59
C GLY A 470 19.81 -8.41 31.18
N ARG A 471 18.53 -8.73 31.09
CA ARG A 471 17.74 -8.65 29.83
C ARG A 471 16.91 -7.35 29.71
N LEU A 472 17.41 -6.23 30.25
CA LEU A 472 16.84 -4.90 30.02
C LEU A 472 17.15 -4.42 28.61
N GLN A 473 16.11 -4.11 27.84
CA GLN A 473 16.18 -3.60 26.47
C GLN A 473 15.48 -2.24 26.40
N SER A 474 16.18 -1.26 25.85
CA SER A 474 15.56 0.01 25.49
C SER A 474 14.70 -0.16 24.23
N TYR A 475 13.62 0.61 24.12
CA TYR A 475 12.86 0.73 22.88
C TYR A 475 12.48 2.18 22.59
N SER A 476 12.37 2.51 21.30
CA SER A 476 11.86 3.82 20.84
C SER A 476 10.53 3.68 20.08
N LEU A 477 9.72 4.74 20.11
CA LEU A 477 8.48 4.83 19.34
C LEU A 477 8.82 5.09 17.87
N VAL A 478 8.62 4.09 17.00
CA VAL A 478 9.02 4.16 15.59
C VAL A 478 7.96 3.60 14.65
N LEU A 479 8.01 4.02 13.38
CA LEU A 479 7.22 3.43 12.29
C LEU A 479 7.93 2.23 11.62
N ASP A 480 9.00 1.71 12.23
CA ASP A 480 9.71 0.54 11.70
C ASP A 480 9.18 -0.77 12.30
N SER A 481 8.72 -1.65 11.42
CA SER A 481 8.25 -2.98 11.80
C SER A 481 9.41 -3.99 11.81
N ARG A 482 9.27 -5.06 12.59
CA ARG A 482 10.27 -6.14 12.60
C ARG A 482 10.33 -6.81 11.22
N GLY A 483 11.53 -6.90 10.64
CA GLY A 483 11.73 -7.41 9.27
C GLY A 483 11.39 -6.40 8.16
N GLY A 484 10.86 -5.24 8.51
CA GLY A 484 10.60 -4.13 7.61
C GLY A 484 9.55 -4.41 6.53
N GLN A 485 8.52 -5.16 6.92
CA GLN A 485 7.28 -5.33 6.16
C GLN A 485 6.27 -4.27 6.58
N ILE A 486 5.58 -3.65 5.63
CA ILE A 486 4.54 -2.68 5.95
C ILE A 486 3.35 -3.40 6.57
N GLN A 487 2.78 -2.84 7.64
CA GLN A 487 1.47 -3.29 8.10
C GLN A 487 0.43 -2.84 7.06
N ASP A 488 -0.09 -3.79 6.30
CA ASP A 488 -1.21 -3.65 5.37
C ASP A 488 -2.24 -4.71 5.78
N ALA A 489 -3.32 -4.28 6.41
CA ALA A 489 -4.38 -5.14 6.91
C ALA A 489 -4.98 -6.02 5.80
N TRP A 490 -5.06 -5.51 4.56
CA TRP A 490 -5.63 -6.22 3.43
C TRP A 490 -4.66 -7.28 2.88
N GLU A 491 -3.36 -7.00 2.88
CA GLU A 491 -2.34 -8.00 2.58
C GLU A 491 -2.32 -9.10 3.65
N ARG A 492 -2.44 -8.72 4.93
CA ARG A 492 -2.52 -9.65 6.05
C ARG A 492 -3.75 -10.55 5.96
N ALA A 493 -4.92 -9.98 5.66
CA ALA A 493 -6.15 -10.74 5.43
C ALA A 493 -6.00 -11.72 4.24
N ALA A 494 -5.46 -11.24 3.11
CA ALA A 494 -5.22 -12.10 1.94
C ALA A 494 -4.27 -13.27 2.26
N ARG A 495 -3.22 -13.03 3.05
CA ARG A 495 -2.31 -14.08 3.52
C ARG A 495 -3.02 -15.08 4.43
N LEU A 496 -3.74 -14.62 5.44
CA LEU A 496 -4.42 -15.51 6.40
C LEU A 496 -5.47 -16.38 5.71
N ILE A 497 -6.28 -15.80 4.83
CA ILE A 497 -7.28 -16.53 4.04
C ILE A 497 -6.62 -17.63 3.21
N HIS A 498 -5.51 -17.30 2.53
CA HIS A 498 -4.75 -18.24 1.72
C HIS A 498 -4.12 -19.37 2.56
N GLU A 499 -3.48 -19.03 3.66
CA GLU A 499 -2.85 -20.03 4.55
C GLU A 499 -3.88 -20.98 5.17
N ARG A 500 -5.05 -20.46 5.57
CA ARG A 500 -6.15 -21.31 6.03
C ARG A 500 -6.64 -22.25 4.93
N TYR A 501 -6.77 -21.77 3.70
CA TYR A 501 -7.11 -22.61 2.54
C TYR A 501 -6.06 -23.70 2.31
N VAL A 502 -4.77 -23.38 2.34
CA VAL A 502 -3.70 -24.37 2.18
C VAL A 502 -3.76 -25.42 3.29
N ALA A 503 -4.11 -25.03 4.51
CA ALA A 503 -4.24 -25.94 5.64
C ALA A 503 -5.44 -26.91 5.55
N THR A 504 -6.45 -26.64 4.70
CA THR A 504 -7.55 -27.60 4.46
C THR A 504 -7.20 -28.67 3.42
N LEU A 505 -6.10 -28.51 2.70
CA LEU A 505 -5.64 -29.47 1.71
C LEU A 505 -4.90 -30.63 2.38
N ASP A 506 -5.02 -31.81 1.80
CA ASP A 506 -4.26 -33.00 2.23
C ASP A 506 -2.75 -32.72 2.14
N PRO A 507 -2.01 -32.77 3.27
CA PRO A 507 -0.56 -32.55 3.28
C PRO A 507 0.23 -33.52 2.40
N SER A 508 -0.30 -34.72 2.17
CA SER A 508 0.32 -35.78 1.38
C SER A 508 -0.03 -35.73 -0.12
N GLY A 509 -1.00 -34.89 -0.51
CA GLY A 509 -1.43 -34.72 -1.89
C GLY A 509 -0.48 -33.86 -2.73
N PRO A 510 -0.53 -33.98 -4.08
CA PRO A 510 0.25 -33.13 -4.96
C PRO A 510 -0.21 -31.67 -4.86
N ARG A 511 0.72 -30.75 -4.55
CA ARG A 511 0.44 -29.31 -4.45
C ARG A 511 0.46 -28.64 -5.82
N SER A 512 -0.58 -27.89 -6.14
CA SER A 512 -0.56 -27.00 -7.29
C SER A 512 0.32 -25.76 -7.03
N PRO A 513 0.87 -25.09 -8.06
CA PRO A 513 1.59 -23.83 -7.89
C PRO A 513 0.78 -22.71 -7.21
N ALA A 514 -0.55 -22.82 -7.21
CA ALA A 514 -1.47 -21.90 -6.55
C ALA A 514 -1.74 -22.24 -5.07
N ALA A 515 -1.26 -23.38 -4.58
CA ALA A 515 -1.51 -23.91 -3.23
C ALA A 515 -0.21 -24.09 -2.42
N MET A 516 0.79 -23.26 -2.70
CA MET A 516 2.05 -23.22 -1.93
C MET A 516 1.89 -22.33 -0.70
N PRO A 517 2.67 -22.54 0.37
CA PRO A 517 2.76 -21.60 1.49
C PRO A 517 3.06 -20.18 0.98
N TRP A 518 2.56 -19.15 1.67
CA TRP A 518 2.59 -17.76 1.19
C TRP A 518 3.99 -17.27 0.81
N ASP A 519 5.00 -17.64 1.60
CA ASP A 519 6.38 -17.23 1.37
C ASP A 519 6.99 -17.85 0.10
N GLU A 520 6.54 -19.05 -0.26
CA GLU A 520 6.92 -19.78 -1.49
C GLU A 520 6.01 -19.46 -2.67
N LEU A 521 4.83 -18.86 -2.41
CA LEU A 521 3.83 -18.55 -3.40
C LEU A 521 4.37 -17.52 -4.40
N SER A 522 4.15 -17.74 -5.70
CA SER A 522 4.60 -16.78 -6.71
C SER A 522 3.88 -15.44 -6.58
N GLU A 523 4.53 -14.36 -7.01
CA GLU A 523 3.95 -13.01 -6.96
C GLU A 523 2.64 -12.89 -7.76
N PHE A 524 2.48 -13.69 -8.81
CA PHE A 524 1.23 -13.79 -9.56
C PHE A 524 0.07 -14.29 -8.68
N TYR A 525 0.28 -15.34 -7.89
CA TYR A 525 -0.78 -15.88 -7.03
C TYR A 525 -1.01 -15.01 -5.79
N ARG A 526 0.04 -14.44 -5.17
CA ARG A 526 -0.13 -13.42 -4.11
C ARG A 526 -0.93 -12.23 -4.63
N GLY A 527 -0.65 -11.78 -5.85
CA GLY A 527 -1.40 -10.72 -6.54
C GLY A 527 -2.87 -11.08 -6.77
N SER A 528 -3.17 -12.34 -7.14
CA SER A 528 -4.54 -12.86 -7.27
C SER A 528 -5.29 -12.85 -5.92
N ASN A 529 -4.63 -13.24 -4.82
CA ASN A 529 -5.23 -13.22 -3.48
C ASN A 529 -5.52 -11.78 -3.00
N ARG A 530 -4.56 -10.86 -3.18
CA ARG A 530 -4.78 -9.42 -2.87
C ARG A 530 -5.87 -8.80 -3.74
N ARG A 531 -6.02 -9.25 -4.99
CA ARG A 531 -7.11 -8.82 -5.89
C ARG A 531 -8.47 -9.25 -5.32
N GLN A 532 -8.62 -10.53 -4.97
CA GLN A 532 -9.88 -11.07 -4.45
C GLN A 532 -10.39 -10.28 -3.23
N VAL A 533 -9.52 -10.00 -2.25
CA VAL A 533 -9.90 -9.21 -1.07
C VAL A 533 -10.34 -7.79 -1.45
N ARG A 534 -9.58 -7.10 -2.32
CA ARG A 534 -9.92 -5.73 -2.75
C ARG A 534 -11.20 -5.67 -3.58
N ASN A 535 -11.41 -6.65 -4.45
CA ASN A 535 -12.62 -6.73 -5.26
C ASN A 535 -13.84 -7.02 -4.38
N ALA A 536 -13.70 -7.84 -3.33
CA ALA A 536 -14.77 -8.05 -2.34
C ALA A 536 -15.20 -6.74 -1.67
N LEU A 537 -14.25 -5.88 -1.28
CA LEU A 537 -14.57 -4.57 -0.72
C LEU A 537 -15.42 -3.71 -1.67
N TRP A 538 -15.03 -3.68 -2.95
CA TRP A 538 -15.73 -2.93 -3.99
C TRP A 538 -17.12 -3.51 -4.29
N MET A 539 -17.23 -4.82 -4.51
CA MET A 539 -18.48 -5.49 -4.85
C MET A 539 -19.56 -5.31 -3.77
N VAL A 540 -19.19 -5.44 -2.50
CA VAL A 540 -20.12 -5.29 -1.37
C VAL A 540 -20.76 -3.89 -1.35
N GLU A 541 -20.02 -2.85 -1.68
CA GLU A 541 -20.58 -1.50 -1.71
C GLU A 541 -21.32 -1.20 -3.01
N GLN A 542 -20.66 -1.44 -4.14
CA GLN A 542 -21.13 -0.98 -5.44
C GLN A 542 -22.24 -1.84 -6.03
N ILE A 543 -22.25 -3.14 -5.69
CA ILE A 543 -23.24 -4.09 -6.21
C ILE A 543 -24.29 -4.38 -5.14
N ALA A 544 -23.87 -4.69 -3.92
CA ALA A 544 -24.81 -5.10 -2.87
C ALA A 544 -25.41 -3.92 -2.07
N GLY A 545 -24.94 -2.68 -2.26
CA GLY A 545 -25.47 -1.52 -1.53
C GLY A 545 -25.22 -1.61 -0.02
N HIS A 546 -24.14 -2.26 0.38
CA HIS A 546 -23.68 -2.29 1.76
C HIS A 546 -22.63 -1.20 2.03
N THR A 547 -22.32 -1.00 3.30
CA THR A 547 -21.20 -0.20 3.78
C THR A 547 -20.33 -1.05 4.70
N TRP A 548 -19.01 -0.86 4.68
CA TRP A 548 -18.14 -1.45 5.71
C TRP A 548 -17.98 -0.54 6.94
N ASN A 549 -18.67 0.60 6.98
CA ASN A 549 -18.75 1.40 8.19
C ASN A 549 -19.74 0.79 9.17
N THR A 550 -19.20 0.09 10.16
CA THR A 550 -19.96 -0.53 11.25
C THR A 550 -19.81 0.19 12.59
N TRP A 551 -19.18 1.37 12.62
CA TRP A 551 -19.00 2.12 13.85
C TRP A 551 -20.36 2.49 14.47
N GLY A 552 -20.51 2.30 15.78
CA GLY A 552 -21.73 2.66 16.52
C GLY A 552 -22.93 1.72 16.34
N SER A 553 -22.91 0.79 15.38
CA SER A 553 -23.96 -0.23 15.24
C SER A 553 -23.38 -1.53 14.67
N PRO A 554 -22.81 -2.40 15.53
CA PRO A 554 -22.17 -3.63 15.09
C PRO A 554 -23.21 -4.57 14.45
N PRO A 555 -22.90 -5.20 13.30
CA PRO A 555 -23.82 -6.14 12.67
C PRO A 555 -23.99 -7.40 13.52
N ALA A 556 -25.19 -8.00 13.47
CA ALA A 556 -25.58 -9.17 14.27
C ALA A 556 -24.53 -10.29 14.22
N GLN A 557 -24.21 -10.88 15.37
CA GLN A 557 -23.28 -12.00 15.40
C GLN A 557 -23.89 -13.23 14.71
N LEU A 558 -23.08 -13.93 13.91
CA LEU A 558 -23.50 -15.13 13.19
C LEU A 558 -22.74 -16.33 13.75
N SER A 559 -23.45 -17.45 13.96
CA SER A 559 -22.87 -18.69 14.46
C SER A 559 -21.98 -19.33 13.40
N GLY A 560 -20.75 -19.70 13.78
CA GLY A 560 -19.82 -20.40 12.87
C GLY A 560 -20.35 -21.76 12.42
N ARG A 561 -21.12 -22.44 13.29
CA ARG A 561 -21.73 -23.74 12.97
C ARG A 561 -22.87 -23.59 11.97
N GLU A 562 -23.77 -22.65 12.22
CA GLU A 562 -24.89 -22.34 11.30
C GLU A 562 -24.37 -21.96 9.92
N MET A 563 -23.31 -21.16 9.85
CA MET A 563 -22.67 -20.81 8.59
C MET A 563 -22.05 -22.02 7.88
N ALA A 564 -21.38 -22.92 8.61
CA ALA A 564 -20.76 -24.11 8.03
C ALA A 564 -21.79 -25.09 7.45
N ASP A 565 -22.93 -25.24 8.11
CA ASP A 565 -24.01 -26.16 7.72
C ASP A 565 -24.90 -25.59 6.59
N SER A 566 -24.84 -24.27 6.34
CA SER A 566 -25.68 -23.58 5.35
C SER A 566 -25.12 -23.66 3.92
N PRO A 567 -25.96 -23.80 2.88
CA PRO A 567 -25.55 -23.63 1.49
C PRO A 567 -25.01 -22.21 1.18
N PRO A 568 -24.18 -22.04 0.13
CA PRO A 568 -23.52 -20.75 -0.16
C PRO A 568 -24.45 -19.53 -0.29
N LEU A 569 -25.60 -19.68 -0.97
CA LEU A 569 -26.57 -18.58 -1.09
C LEU A 569 -27.25 -18.25 0.24
N GLN A 570 -27.48 -19.25 1.10
CA GLN A 570 -28.03 -19.02 2.43
C GLN A 570 -27.01 -18.35 3.35
N GLN A 571 -25.73 -18.73 3.27
CA GLN A 571 -24.64 -18.03 3.96
C GLN A 571 -24.60 -16.54 3.58
N LEU A 572 -24.73 -16.23 2.28
CA LEU A 572 -24.78 -14.85 1.79
C LEU A 572 -26.02 -14.11 2.30
N ALA A 573 -27.18 -14.76 2.31
CA ALA A 573 -28.42 -14.19 2.85
C ALA A 573 -28.32 -13.89 4.37
N LEU A 574 -27.71 -14.79 5.15
CA LEU A 574 -27.43 -14.57 6.58
C LEU A 574 -26.49 -13.39 6.81
N MET A 575 -25.59 -13.11 5.86
CA MET A 575 -24.73 -11.91 5.88
C MET A 575 -25.42 -10.65 5.34
N GLY A 576 -26.70 -10.72 4.97
CA GLY A 576 -27.52 -9.61 4.49
C GLY A 576 -27.53 -9.42 2.97
N PHE A 577 -26.95 -10.34 2.21
CA PHE A 577 -26.91 -10.25 0.74
C PHE A 577 -28.05 -11.01 0.11
N ASP A 578 -28.96 -10.31 -0.57
CA ASP A 578 -30.03 -10.94 -1.32
C ASP A 578 -29.48 -11.74 -2.53
N ARG A 579 -30.32 -12.61 -3.08
CA ARG A 579 -29.94 -13.51 -4.18
C ARG A 579 -29.45 -12.77 -5.42
N HIS A 580 -30.08 -11.65 -5.78
CA HIS A 580 -29.68 -10.89 -6.97
C HIS A 580 -28.29 -10.27 -6.76
N SER A 581 -28.09 -9.60 -5.62
CA SER A 581 -26.78 -9.04 -5.25
C SER A 581 -25.69 -10.11 -5.19
N ALA A 582 -25.98 -11.26 -4.57
CA ALA A 582 -25.06 -12.40 -4.49
C ALA A 582 -24.58 -12.89 -5.86
N LEU A 583 -25.50 -13.09 -6.81
CA LEU A 583 -25.17 -13.55 -8.16
C LEU A 583 -24.40 -12.49 -8.96
N SER A 584 -24.79 -11.22 -8.84
CA SER A 584 -24.11 -10.10 -9.49
C SER A 584 -22.68 -9.93 -8.97
N MET A 585 -22.45 -10.10 -7.66
CA MET A 585 -21.11 -10.11 -7.08
C MET A 585 -20.29 -11.32 -7.56
N ALA A 586 -20.87 -12.53 -7.59
CA ALA A 586 -20.16 -13.72 -8.08
C ALA A 586 -19.70 -13.55 -9.53
N LYS A 587 -20.56 -12.93 -10.37
CA LYS A 587 -20.22 -12.54 -11.74
C LYS A 587 -19.04 -11.57 -11.79
N ALA A 588 -19.12 -10.49 -11.02
CA ALA A 588 -18.07 -9.47 -11.00
C ALA A 588 -16.71 -10.03 -10.55
N GLU A 589 -16.67 -10.92 -9.55
CA GLU A 589 -15.44 -11.62 -9.14
C GLU A 589 -14.90 -12.51 -10.24
N HIS A 590 -15.75 -13.29 -10.90
CA HIS A 590 -15.33 -14.16 -12.00
C HIS A 590 -14.71 -13.38 -13.17
N GLU A 591 -15.36 -12.28 -13.56
CA GLU A 591 -14.86 -11.40 -14.62
C GLU A 591 -13.53 -10.73 -14.22
N ASP A 592 -13.39 -10.29 -12.96
CA ASP A 592 -12.16 -9.69 -12.46
C ASP A 592 -11.00 -10.69 -12.41
N TRP A 593 -11.27 -11.90 -11.93
CA TRP A 593 -10.33 -13.02 -11.97
C TRP A 593 -9.91 -13.36 -13.41
N CYS A 594 -10.86 -13.44 -14.34
CA CYS A 594 -10.57 -13.67 -15.77
C CYS A 594 -9.68 -12.57 -16.36
N ARG A 595 -9.99 -11.29 -16.10
CA ARG A 595 -9.17 -10.16 -16.55
C ARG A 595 -7.75 -10.25 -16.00
N TYR A 596 -7.60 -10.55 -14.71
CA TYR A 596 -6.30 -10.68 -14.05
C TYR A 596 -5.45 -11.78 -14.70
N TYR A 597 -6.03 -12.96 -14.92
CA TYR A 597 -5.34 -14.09 -15.55
C TYR A 597 -4.95 -13.77 -17.00
N ARG A 598 -5.87 -13.25 -17.82
CA ARG A 598 -5.61 -12.88 -19.22
C ARG A 598 -4.52 -11.81 -19.34
N ARG A 599 -4.55 -10.78 -18.49
CA ARG A 599 -3.50 -9.73 -18.43
C ARG A 599 -2.11 -10.30 -18.11
N ASN A 600 -2.05 -11.43 -17.41
CA ASN A 600 -0.81 -12.13 -17.07
C ASN A 600 -0.45 -13.26 -18.05
N GLY A 601 -1.10 -13.28 -19.22
CA GLY A 601 -0.80 -14.19 -20.33
C GLY A 601 -1.43 -15.57 -20.21
N TRP A 602 -2.44 -15.73 -19.36
CA TRP A 602 -3.22 -16.97 -19.32
C TRP A 602 -4.29 -17.00 -20.40
N LYS A 603 -4.58 -18.20 -20.89
CA LYS A 603 -5.57 -18.45 -21.93
C LYS A 603 -6.50 -19.60 -21.56
N TYR A 604 -7.67 -19.61 -22.18
CA TYR A 604 -8.60 -20.73 -22.06
C TYR A 604 -8.05 -21.98 -22.75
N GLY A 605 -8.38 -23.15 -22.20
CA GLY A 605 -8.25 -24.45 -22.85
C GLY A 605 -9.00 -25.51 -22.04
N PRO A 606 -9.44 -26.62 -22.66
CA PRO A 606 -10.37 -27.57 -22.04
C PRO A 606 -9.79 -28.32 -20.84
N LYS A 607 -8.45 -28.37 -20.71
CA LYS A 607 -7.73 -28.95 -19.58
C LYS A 607 -6.75 -27.93 -19.02
N ARG A 608 -6.72 -27.78 -17.71
CA ARG A 608 -5.79 -26.90 -17.00
C ARG A 608 -4.34 -27.39 -17.17
N ASP A 609 -3.44 -26.46 -17.52
CA ASP A 609 -1.99 -26.66 -17.64
C ASP A 609 -1.29 -25.37 -17.18
N ASP A 610 -0.91 -25.34 -15.90
CA ASP A 610 -0.33 -24.14 -15.26
C ASP A 610 1.03 -23.77 -15.86
N ALA A 611 1.82 -24.76 -16.33
CA ALA A 611 3.12 -24.53 -16.95
C ALA A 611 2.98 -23.78 -18.28
N ARG A 612 1.92 -24.06 -19.04
CA ARG A 612 1.58 -23.36 -20.30
C ARG A 612 0.60 -22.20 -20.12
N LYS A 613 0.27 -21.84 -18.88
CA LYS A 613 -0.72 -20.82 -18.53
C LYS A 613 -2.09 -21.04 -19.19
N VAL A 614 -2.57 -22.27 -19.16
CA VAL A 614 -3.89 -22.66 -19.68
C VAL A 614 -4.82 -22.96 -18.50
N HIS A 615 -5.99 -22.34 -18.47
CA HIS A 615 -6.98 -22.57 -17.42
C HIS A 615 -8.37 -22.79 -18.03
N ASP A 616 -9.01 -23.87 -17.60
CA ASP A 616 -10.33 -24.36 -18.06
C ASP A 616 -11.51 -23.47 -17.67
N LYS A 617 -11.42 -22.80 -16.53
CA LYS A 617 -12.44 -21.84 -16.06
C LYS A 617 -12.33 -20.43 -16.67
N LEU A 618 -11.42 -20.15 -17.61
CA LEU A 618 -11.32 -18.82 -18.27
C LEU A 618 -12.40 -18.58 -19.34
N VAL A 619 -13.65 -18.84 -18.98
CA VAL A 619 -14.84 -18.74 -19.82
C VAL A 619 -15.65 -17.47 -19.54
N ASP A 620 -16.58 -17.14 -20.43
CA ASP A 620 -17.56 -16.09 -20.20
C ASP A 620 -18.54 -16.46 -19.09
N TRP A 621 -19.12 -15.47 -18.40
CA TRP A 621 -20.08 -15.71 -17.32
C TRP A 621 -21.30 -16.52 -17.78
N THR A 622 -21.75 -16.35 -19.03
CA THR A 622 -22.88 -17.13 -19.59
C THR A 622 -22.64 -18.65 -19.55
N VAL A 623 -21.37 -19.08 -19.65
CA VAL A 623 -20.98 -20.49 -19.52
C VAL A 623 -21.00 -20.95 -18.06
N VAL A 624 -20.65 -20.06 -17.13
CA VAL A 624 -20.72 -20.33 -15.68
C VAL A 624 -22.18 -20.46 -15.25
N GLU A 625 -23.03 -19.54 -15.69
CA GLU A 625 -24.46 -19.51 -15.35
C GLU A 625 -25.24 -20.70 -15.91
N SER A 626 -24.88 -21.19 -17.10
CA SER A 626 -25.51 -22.38 -17.71
C SER A 626 -25.11 -23.71 -17.07
N LYS A 627 -24.11 -23.73 -16.18
CA LYS A 627 -23.54 -24.94 -15.57
C LYS A 627 -23.64 -24.90 -14.05
N PRO A 628 -24.55 -25.68 -13.43
CA PRO A 628 -24.79 -25.62 -11.99
C PRO A 628 -23.53 -25.80 -11.14
N GLU A 629 -22.60 -26.66 -11.56
CA GLU A 629 -21.34 -26.91 -10.86
C GLU A 629 -20.37 -25.71 -10.88
N LEU A 630 -20.34 -24.95 -11.98
CA LEU A 630 -19.50 -23.75 -12.08
C LEU A 630 -20.13 -22.58 -11.31
N LEU A 631 -21.46 -22.44 -11.41
CA LEU A 631 -22.21 -21.43 -10.67
C LEU A 631 -22.07 -21.63 -9.16
N ASP A 632 -22.28 -22.85 -8.66
CA ASP A 632 -22.13 -23.17 -7.25
C ASP A 632 -20.70 -22.90 -6.77
N ALA A 633 -19.67 -23.29 -7.56
CA ALA A 633 -18.29 -23.01 -7.22
C ALA A 633 -17.98 -21.50 -7.13
N ALA A 634 -18.53 -20.69 -8.03
CA ALA A 634 -18.35 -19.23 -8.02
C ALA A 634 -19.02 -18.60 -6.78
N VAL A 635 -20.26 -18.97 -6.49
CA VAL A 635 -21.00 -18.45 -5.32
C VAL A 635 -20.36 -18.93 -4.01
N ARG A 636 -19.91 -20.19 -3.94
CA ARG A 636 -19.19 -20.74 -2.79
C ARG A 636 -17.89 -20.00 -2.52
N SER A 637 -17.13 -19.67 -3.57
CA SER A 637 -15.90 -18.88 -3.42
C SER A 637 -16.21 -17.49 -2.85
N LEU A 638 -17.25 -16.82 -3.34
CA LEU A 638 -17.67 -15.51 -2.83
C LEU A 638 -18.08 -15.58 -1.36
N ALA A 639 -18.96 -16.54 -1.02
CA ALA A 639 -19.43 -16.75 0.35
C ALA A 639 -18.26 -17.00 1.31
N ALA A 640 -17.32 -17.86 0.93
CA ALA A 640 -16.13 -18.17 1.72
C ALA A 640 -15.22 -16.95 1.93
N THR A 641 -15.00 -16.12 0.91
CA THR A 641 -14.21 -14.88 1.02
C THR A 641 -14.87 -13.90 1.98
N LEU A 642 -16.18 -13.61 1.80
CA LEU A 642 -16.90 -12.65 2.65
C LEU A 642 -17.03 -13.14 4.09
N TRP A 643 -17.25 -14.45 4.28
CA TRP A 643 -17.25 -15.05 5.60
C TRP A 643 -15.87 -14.96 6.27
N SER A 644 -14.79 -15.22 5.53
CA SER A 644 -13.44 -15.12 6.08
C SER A 644 -13.10 -13.68 6.50
N LEU A 645 -13.49 -12.69 5.70
CA LEU A 645 -13.34 -11.28 6.06
C LEU A 645 -14.10 -10.97 7.36
N ARG A 646 -15.35 -11.46 7.49
CA ARG A 646 -16.16 -11.29 8.69
C ARG A 646 -15.52 -11.91 9.94
N GLN A 647 -14.93 -13.10 9.82
CA GLN A 647 -14.22 -13.77 10.90
C GLN A 647 -12.93 -13.04 11.30
N LEU A 648 -12.27 -12.39 10.34
CA LEU A 648 -11.12 -11.51 10.59
C LEU A 648 -11.51 -10.12 11.11
N GLY A 649 -12.80 -9.86 11.36
CA GLY A 649 -13.30 -8.61 11.93
C GLY A 649 -13.74 -7.56 10.90
N TYR A 650 -13.61 -7.82 9.61
CA TYR A 650 -14.05 -6.91 8.54
C TYR A 650 -15.50 -7.22 8.18
N ARG A 651 -16.43 -6.36 8.58
CA ARG A 651 -17.87 -6.60 8.43
C ARG A 651 -18.52 -5.50 7.63
N SER A 652 -19.50 -5.89 6.84
CA SER A 652 -20.38 -4.94 6.17
C SER A 652 -21.79 -5.04 6.75
N ARG A 653 -22.58 -4.00 6.48
CA ARG A 653 -24.01 -3.94 6.75
C ARG A 653 -24.72 -3.25 5.58
N PRO A 654 -26.03 -3.48 5.38
CA PRO A 654 -26.81 -2.69 4.42
C PRO A 654 -26.65 -1.18 4.65
N LEU A 655 -26.43 -0.41 3.59
CA LEU A 655 -26.30 1.05 3.67
C LEU A 655 -27.62 1.69 4.09
N TRP A 656 -28.72 1.24 3.47
CA TRP A 656 -30.07 1.62 3.83
C TRP A 656 -30.55 0.74 4.97
N GLN A 657 -30.84 1.38 6.10
CA GLN A 657 -31.33 0.69 7.30
C GLN A 657 -32.81 0.99 7.51
N THR A 658 -33.53 0.04 8.08
CA THR A 658 -34.96 0.20 8.35
C THR A 658 -35.16 0.86 9.71
N PHE A 659 -36.02 1.87 9.72
CA PHE A 659 -36.43 2.58 10.92
C PHE A 659 -37.94 2.66 11.02
N THR A 660 -38.45 2.70 12.24
CA THR A 660 -39.85 2.96 12.55
C THR A 660 -40.05 4.45 12.74
N ARG A 661 -41.09 5.03 12.12
CA ARG A 661 -41.46 6.43 12.38
C ARG A 661 -42.03 6.55 13.80
N VAL A 662 -41.63 7.58 14.54
CA VAL A 662 -42.08 7.83 15.92
C VAL A 662 -42.48 9.30 16.14
N GLY A 663 -43.32 9.53 17.14
CA GLY A 663 -43.83 10.86 17.50
C GLY A 663 -45.12 11.26 16.78
N SER A 664 -45.68 12.40 17.19
CA SER A 664 -46.94 12.96 16.67
C SER A 664 -46.75 14.41 16.22
N VAL A 665 -47.45 14.80 15.16
CA VAL A 665 -47.42 16.14 14.53
C VAL A 665 -48.78 16.79 14.57
N THR A 666 -48.87 18.09 14.30
CA THR A 666 -50.12 18.72 13.86
C THR A 666 -50.13 18.78 12.33
N ALA A 667 -51.30 18.60 11.72
CA ALA A 667 -51.41 18.66 10.27
C ALA A 667 -52.78 19.16 9.81
N GLU A 668 -52.77 19.95 8.74
CA GLU A 668 -53.97 20.50 8.10
C GLU A 668 -53.88 20.30 6.59
N GLN A 669 -54.96 19.82 5.97
CA GLN A 669 -55.03 19.68 4.51
C GLN A 669 -55.33 21.04 3.86
N ARG A 670 -54.53 21.43 2.86
CA ARG A 670 -54.71 22.71 2.15
C ARG A 670 -55.38 22.51 0.81
N SER A 671 -56.36 23.36 0.49
CA SER A 671 -57.13 23.28 -0.76
C SER A 671 -56.50 24.04 -1.94
N GLU A 672 -55.44 24.81 -1.70
CA GLU A 672 -54.75 25.61 -2.72
C GLU A 672 -53.25 25.27 -2.76
N PRO A 673 -52.57 25.36 -3.92
CA PRO A 673 -51.13 25.16 -4.00
C PRO A 673 -50.39 26.20 -3.17
N TRP A 674 -49.29 25.78 -2.54
CA TRP A 674 -48.51 26.66 -1.66
C TRP A 674 -47.03 26.32 -1.70
N THR A 675 -46.22 27.24 -1.18
CA THR A 675 -44.77 27.09 -1.13
C THR A 675 -44.24 27.29 0.28
N TRP A 676 -43.16 26.62 0.62
CA TRP A 676 -42.43 26.79 1.87
C TRP A 676 -40.92 26.74 1.61
N GLN A 677 -40.13 27.16 2.60
CA GLN A 677 -38.66 27.14 2.50
C GLN A 677 -38.13 25.92 3.25
N SER A 678 -37.33 25.10 2.57
CA SER A 678 -36.56 24.04 3.22
C SER A 678 -35.49 24.62 4.15
N ASP A 679 -34.98 23.82 5.08
CA ASP A 679 -33.87 24.21 5.95
C ASP A 679 -32.62 24.64 5.18
N SER A 680 -32.44 24.10 3.95
CA SER A 680 -31.37 24.48 3.01
C SER A 680 -31.63 25.76 2.21
N GLY A 681 -32.78 26.43 2.41
CA GLY A 681 -33.14 27.67 1.72
C GLY A 681 -33.68 27.50 0.29
N HIS A 682 -33.99 26.26 -0.12
CA HIS A 682 -34.69 25.99 -1.37
C HIS A 682 -36.20 26.15 -1.21
N THR A 683 -36.83 26.83 -2.16
CA THR A 683 -38.29 26.96 -2.27
C THR A 683 -38.90 25.62 -2.70
N MET A 684 -39.69 25.03 -1.81
CA MET A 684 -40.43 23.79 -1.99
C MET A 684 -41.85 24.11 -2.47
N ARG A 685 -42.42 23.25 -3.32
CA ARG A 685 -43.76 23.44 -3.90
C ARG A 685 -44.67 22.27 -3.52
N ALA A 686 -45.88 22.60 -3.09
CA ALA A 686 -46.93 21.65 -2.74
C ALA A 686 -48.18 21.93 -3.58
N ASP A 687 -48.89 20.87 -3.98
CA ASP A 687 -50.09 20.97 -4.79
C ASP A 687 -51.34 21.18 -3.92
N ALA A 688 -52.44 21.59 -4.55
CA ALA A 688 -53.74 21.62 -3.89
C ALA A 688 -54.14 20.20 -3.45
N GLY A 689 -54.52 20.05 -2.19
CA GLY A 689 -54.86 18.77 -1.56
C GLY A 689 -53.74 18.18 -0.70
N ASP A 690 -52.52 18.72 -0.77
CA ASP A 690 -51.41 18.28 0.09
C ASP A 690 -51.57 18.77 1.53
N TRP A 691 -51.00 18.01 2.47
CA TRP A 691 -51.05 18.29 3.90
C TRP A 691 -49.90 19.20 4.31
N ALA A 692 -50.21 20.27 5.03
CA ALA A 692 -49.24 21.08 5.75
C ALA A 692 -49.00 20.46 7.13
N VAL A 693 -47.84 19.82 7.31
CA VAL A 693 -47.44 19.16 8.55
C VAL A 693 -46.54 20.10 9.35
N GLN A 694 -46.78 20.19 10.66
CA GLN A 694 -46.10 21.11 11.57
C GLN A 694 -45.53 20.41 12.80
N GLU A 695 -44.30 20.77 13.16
CA GLU A 695 -43.59 20.32 14.36
C GLU A 695 -42.47 21.32 14.68
N ASP A 696 -42.30 21.67 15.96
CA ASP A 696 -41.23 22.58 16.44
C ASP A 696 -41.10 23.90 15.67
N GLY A 697 -42.23 24.48 15.23
CA GLY A 697 -42.25 25.75 14.47
C GLY A 697 -41.86 25.62 13.00
N LYS A 698 -41.53 24.41 12.52
CA LYS A 698 -41.29 24.11 11.10
C LYS A 698 -42.58 23.63 10.44
N THR A 699 -42.72 23.92 9.15
CA THR A 699 -43.84 23.45 8.32
C THR A 699 -43.29 22.84 7.04
N TRP A 700 -43.74 21.63 6.69
CA TRP A 700 -43.42 20.98 5.42
C TRP A 700 -44.67 20.36 4.80
N SER A 701 -44.64 20.11 3.49
CA SER A 701 -45.73 19.46 2.78
C SER A 701 -45.59 17.94 2.76
N VAL A 702 -46.72 17.22 2.76
CA VAL A 702 -46.78 15.79 2.49
C VAL A 702 -47.95 15.52 1.55
N ARG A 703 -47.71 14.80 0.46
CA ARG A 703 -48.75 14.43 -0.51
C ARG A 703 -49.87 13.61 0.14
N ASP A 704 -51.13 13.82 -0.25
CA ASP A 704 -52.30 13.24 0.44
C ASP A 704 -52.26 11.71 0.60
N ASP A 705 -51.89 10.98 -0.45
CA ASP A 705 -51.77 9.51 -0.43
C ASP A 705 -50.67 9.02 0.54
N ILE A 706 -49.53 9.72 0.59
CA ILE A 706 -48.42 9.45 1.51
C ILE A 706 -48.86 9.80 2.94
N PHE A 707 -49.55 10.92 3.16
CA PHE A 707 -50.01 11.32 4.48
C PHE A 707 -50.98 10.27 5.06
N ARG A 708 -51.99 9.86 4.31
CA ARG A 708 -52.98 8.86 4.76
C ARG A 708 -52.37 7.48 5.04
N SER A 709 -51.31 7.11 4.32
CA SER A 709 -50.62 5.83 4.54
C SER A 709 -49.61 5.87 5.69
N THR A 710 -49.07 7.04 6.02
CA THR A 710 -47.97 7.18 7.01
C THR A 710 -48.37 7.86 8.31
N TYR A 711 -49.62 8.33 8.44
CA TYR A 711 -50.16 8.94 9.66
C TYR A 711 -51.50 8.31 10.09
N GLU A 712 -51.81 8.41 11.37
CA GLU A 712 -53.11 8.06 11.95
C GLU A 712 -53.57 9.15 12.94
N PRO A 713 -54.88 9.39 13.07
CA PRO A 713 -55.39 10.44 13.95
C PRO A 713 -55.13 10.12 15.42
N ASP A 714 -54.65 11.10 16.18
CA ASP A 714 -54.29 10.99 17.62
C ASP A 714 -55.14 11.93 18.51
N GLY A 715 -56.16 12.58 17.93
CA GLY A 715 -57.05 13.55 18.59
C GLY A 715 -56.57 15.01 18.47
N ASP A 716 -57.49 15.98 18.62
CA ASP A 716 -57.19 17.43 18.68
C ASP A 716 -56.30 17.99 17.55
N GLY A 717 -56.52 17.57 16.31
CA GLY A 717 -55.73 18.00 15.15
C GLY A 717 -54.30 17.42 15.11
N ARG A 718 -53.99 16.49 16.01
CA ARG A 718 -52.73 15.76 16.06
C ARG A 718 -52.81 14.43 15.32
N TRP A 719 -51.69 14.04 14.75
CA TRP A 719 -51.51 12.85 13.94
C TRP A 719 -50.26 12.11 14.38
N ARG A 720 -50.40 10.82 14.68
CA ARG A 720 -49.29 9.95 15.03
C ARG A 720 -48.67 9.38 13.76
N ARG A 721 -47.33 9.38 13.69
CA ARG A 721 -46.61 8.74 12.59
C ARG A 721 -46.69 7.22 12.71
N LYS A 722 -46.82 6.52 11.57
CA LYS A 722 -46.82 5.05 11.50
C LYS A 722 -46.00 4.52 10.33
N GLY A 723 -45.72 3.22 10.40
CA GLY A 723 -44.98 2.49 9.38
C GLY A 723 -43.48 2.71 9.44
N THR A 724 -42.77 2.09 8.50
CA THR A 724 -41.31 2.09 8.42
C THR A 724 -40.79 2.94 7.28
N VAL A 725 -39.54 3.37 7.39
CA VAL A 725 -38.74 4.00 6.34
C VAL A 725 -37.42 3.27 6.19
N GLN A 726 -36.76 3.48 5.07
CA GLN A 726 -35.33 3.25 4.96
C GLN A 726 -34.58 4.55 5.16
N ALA A 727 -33.45 4.55 5.84
CA ALA A 727 -32.61 5.73 5.94
C ALA A 727 -31.12 5.37 5.91
N ARG A 728 -30.33 6.32 5.45
CA ARG A 728 -28.86 6.27 5.49
C ARG A 728 -28.29 7.65 5.82
N PRO A 729 -27.06 7.75 6.32
CA PRO A 729 -26.35 9.03 6.38
C PRO A 729 -26.26 9.65 4.99
N ALA A 730 -26.44 10.97 4.93
CA ALA A 730 -26.25 11.75 3.71
C ALA A 730 -24.75 11.92 3.41
N GLN A 731 -24.42 12.08 2.13
CA GLN A 731 -23.09 12.58 1.78
C GLN A 731 -23.06 14.10 1.97
N PRO A 732 -21.97 14.71 2.47
CA PRO A 732 -21.91 16.15 2.64
C PRO A 732 -22.14 16.90 1.32
N GLY A 733 -23.17 17.75 1.27
CA GLY A 733 -23.55 18.50 0.06
C GLY A 733 -24.32 17.68 -0.98
N GLU A 734 -24.79 16.49 -0.62
CA GLU A 734 -25.62 15.65 -1.49
C GLU A 734 -26.92 16.38 -1.87
N THR A 735 -27.22 16.46 -3.17
CA THR A 735 -28.52 16.95 -3.63
C THR A 735 -29.49 15.77 -3.75
N VAL A 736 -30.53 15.79 -2.91
CA VAL A 736 -31.61 14.81 -2.89
C VAL A 736 -32.78 15.35 -3.71
N ASN A 737 -33.22 14.57 -4.71
CA ASN A 737 -34.43 14.89 -5.46
C ASN A 737 -35.66 14.47 -4.65
N THR A 738 -36.33 15.44 -4.03
CA THR A 738 -37.60 15.23 -3.30
C THR A 738 -38.80 15.39 -4.26
N LEU A 739 -40.02 15.13 -3.78
CA LEU A 739 -41.23 15.32 -4.59
C LEU A 739 -41.53 16.80 -4.84
N GLU A 740 -41.13 17.65 -3.89
CA GLU A 740 -41.40 19.08 -3.85
C GLU A 740 -40.30 19.92 -4.53
N GLY A 741 -39.15 19.31 -4.81
CA GLY A 741 -37.97 19.95 -5.43
C GLY A 741 -36.63 19.36 -4.98
N PRO A 742 -35.50 19.75 -5.59
CA PRO A 742 -34.18 19.35 -5.09
C PRO A 742 -33.88 20.02 -3.74
N ALA A 743 -33.33 19.26 -2.79
CA ALA A 743 -32.89 19.74 -1.49
C ALA A 743 -31.45 19.28 -1.23
N ALA A 744 -30.63 20.15 -0.64
CA ALA A 744 -29.25 19.82 -0.29
C ALA A 744 -29.19 19.29 1.15
N ALA A 745 -28.53 18.15 1.35
CA ALA A 745 -28.24 17.59 2.66
C ALA A 745 -26.94 18.18 3.22
N ALA A 746 -26.98 18.62 4.48
CA ALA A 746 -25.82 19.08 5.23
C ALA A 746 -25.00 17.91 5.80
N ASP A 747 -23.82 18.22 6.34
CA ASP A 747 -23.02 17.24 7.05
C ASP A 747 -23.73 16.80 8.34
N GLY A 748 -23.80 15.48 8.57
CA GLY A 748 -24.55 14.88 9.68
C GLY A 748 -26.04 14.62 9.40
N ASP A 749 -26.57 15.02 8.25
CA ASP A 749 -27.94 14.74 7.85
C ASP A 749 -28.15 13.27 7.46
N TRP A 750 -29.42 12.86 7.43
CA TRP A 750 -29.87 11.56 6.94
C TRP A 750 -30.71 11.72 5.69
N VAL A 751 -30.49 10.86 4.70
CA VAL A 751 -31.44 10.69 3.59
C VAL A 751 -32.42 9.59 3.98
N VAL A 752 -33.70 9.96 4.06
CA VAL A 752 -34.80 9.05 4.34
C VAL A 752 -35.50 8.71 3.04
N ARG A 753 -35.91 7.45 2.90
CA ARG A 753 -36.65 6.89 1.78
C ARG A 753 -37.93 6.24 2.30
N GLY A 754 -39.06 6.67 1.76
CA GLY A 754 -40.36 6.10 2.06
C GLY A 754 -40.70 4.88 1.21
N SER A 755 -41.89 4.32 1.43
CA SER A 755 -42.33 3.05 0.81
C SER A 755 -42.57 3.16 -0.69
N SER A 756 -42.82 4.37 -1.20
CA SER A 756 -43.04 4.62 -2.63
C SER A 756 -41.74 5.02 -3.35
N GLY A 757 -40.60 4.98 -2.65
CA GLY A 757 -39.28 5.33 -3.18
C GLY A 757 -38.94 6.82 -3.13
N GLU A 758 -39.86 7.65 -2.64
CA GLU A 758 -39.66 9.08 -2.39
C GLU A 758 -38.57 9.29 -1.35
N GLN A 759 -37.74 10.33 -1.54
CA GLN A 759 -36.59 10.60 -0.69
C GLN A 759 -36.58 12.05 -0.22
N TRP A 760 -36.12 12.26 1.01
CA TRP A 760 -35.96 13.60 1.59
C TRP A 760 -34.81 13.63 2.61
N PRO A 761 -34.07 14.73 2.71
CA PRO A 761 -33.08 14.92 3.75
C PRO A 761 -33.75 15.25 5.09
N VAL A 762 -33.16 14.79 6.19
CA VAL A 762 -33.59 15.08 7.56
C VAL A 762 -32.35 15.41 8.40
N PRO A 763 -32.31 16.55 9.11
CA PRO A 763 -31.24 16.87 10.04
C PRO A 763 -31.00 15.77 11.07
N GLY A 764 -29.74 15.53 11.46
CA GLY A 764 -29.38 14.39 12.31
C GLY A 764 -30.08 14.38 13.68
N ASP A 765 -30.25 15.54 14.31
CA ASP A 765 -30.95 15.68 15.59
C ASP A 765 -32.47 15.46 15.45
N GLU A 766 -33.05 15.86 14.32
CA GLU A 766 -34.45 15.58 13.98
C GLU A 766 -34.65 14.10 13.66
N PHE A 767 -33.70 13.48 12.96
CA PHE A 767 -33.74 12.08 12.62
C PHE A 767 -33.79 11.22 13.90
N ALA A 768 -32.91 11.51 14.87
CA ALA A 768 -32.88 10.82 16.15
C ALA A 768 -34.18 10.96 16.97
N ARG A 769 -34.94 12.05 16.77
CA ARG A 769 -36.24 12.28 17.43
C ARG A 769 -37.41 11.64 16.69
N ARG A 770 -37.36 11.59 15.35
CA ARG A 770 -38.47 11.17 14.48
C ARG A 770 -38.43 9.70 14.09
N TYR A 771 -37.30 9.03 14.27
CA TYR A 771 -37.11 7.64 13.84
C TYR A 771 -36.43 6.80 14.91
N ALA A 772 -36.93 5.59 15.11
CA ALA A 772 -36.34 4.59 16.01
C ALA A 772 -35.87 3.37 15.20
N GLN A 773 -34.78 2.72 15.62
CA GLN A 773 -34.26 1.54 14.95
C GLN A 773 -35.33 0.44 14.88
N PHE A 774 -35.53 -0.15 13.70
CA PHE A 774 -36.47 -1.24 13.55
C PHE A 774 -35.88 -2.53 14.14
N HIS A 775 -36.56 -3.08 15.15
CA HIS A 775 -36.27 -4.41 15.67
C HIS A 775 -37.40 -5.35 15.23
N PRO A 776 -37.14 -6.28 14.29
CA PRO A 776 -38.13 -7.29 13.94
C PRO A 776 -38.45 -8.11 15.20
N GLN A 777 -39.73 -8.22 15.54
CA GLN A 777 -40.23 -9.11 16.60
C GLN A 777 -40.27 -10.56 16.13
#